data_AF-A0AAU7K9C4-F1
#
_entry.id   AF-A0AAU7K9C4-F1
#
_cell.length_a   1.000
_cell.length_b   1.000
_cell.length_c   1.000
_cell.angle_alpha   90.00
_cell.angle_beta   90.00
_cell.angle_gamma   90.00
#
_symmetry.space_group_name_H-M   'P 1'
#
loop_
_entity.id
_entity.type
_entity.pdbx_description
1 polymer ?
#
loop_
_entity_poly.entity_id
_entity_poly.type
_entity_poly.pdbx_seq_one_letter_code
_entity_poly.pdbx_strand_id
1 'polypeptide(L)'
;MKSYINAILGSFVPAFEKGIFEIRFSFKRLTVRTLFHDFISVASSIGFVILPAFLIGFIFLLLPQGRDTLLLVVENLSAFNFWPIFFLLLGIAAWSMVSEISVRYAIYISDNSGKNLSDDRVAWRKTVQKLLAAAFLLWPSFIVFVSMFWCMLSATYMEKVPRFLCFGTCFILIYWLMSFLSNLYFRKSGKASAGVYLKTKLGERSLPDREQQYLRKLYGIYQDFIYTLPKASSFQKGYKEELQHFSDYFTKSTMDFTASFPQNPKVLIETRIVPAEFKLIDSEKLLKGRGELYKWTYQIPASFYNGLHRQIKLFAGVSFLLFLLIAFIPGWWPVFSWIGAPALICFAFACYTGIYAGLLYLDKSLLRNWKISVRFLLVIILIICSFYNQDHPVRMTAHKTKTRETVVDHFNRWFMNYKADIDKQKDKEDQQKKYPVVFICAEGGALRTGAYTSLFLSSLSAKLEKEQNIDFKRSIFAISGVSGGAVGLGLYNALTFENNVQVSSKTSVELSKQFFQHDTLSPIIGKMLFGDFLNLFLPIHIKLFDRSIALEKSWEQSYQSLINHNQENVFSSSFASGKIKPNQPLFIINTTEVETGLQCWVSNLVPDSLALKNQRDLLAEKVNDLNYSTAINFSTRFPLFSPAAKVGGLNGNPRLHYLDGGYVENTGSASMLEVLQLLKSRSPYFNQITPIVITLLFSEEDKTTPNIRFGNEFIEILNALTHTRSGNSKISRFQLKQFLNRDSIGLPIDEPLTPEEKKVPMNWVLSAQSMNNITRDIEDKLNNTSETGIINKLRIHHLNFPQNKVVE
;
A
#
# COMPACT_ATOMS: atom_id res chain seq x y z
N MET A 1 -2.96 -31.32 23.84
CA MET A 1 -3.42 -30.80 22.53
C MET A 1 -4.94 -30.82 22.38
N LYS A 2 -5.64 -31.96 22.53
CA LYS A 2 -7.12 -32.05 22.46
C LYS A 2 -7.88 -31.14 23.44
N SER A 3 -7.44 -31.08 24.71
CA SER A 3 -8.03 -30.19 25.74
C SER A 3 -7.82 -28.70 25.43
N TYR A 4 -6.64 -28.35 24.90
CA TYR A 4 -6.30 -26.98 24.51
C TYR A 4 -7.07 -26.55 23.24
N ILE A 5 -7.21 -27.45 22.25
CA ILE A 5 -8.04 -27.26 21.07
C ILE A 5 -9.52 -27.12 21.46
N ASN A 6 -10.00 -27.89 22.43
CA ASN A 6 -11.38 -27.79 22.93
C ASN A 6 -11.63 -26.52 23.74
N ALA A 7 -10.65 -26.01 24.50
CA ALA A 7 -10.72 -24.71 25.17
C ALA A 7 -10.67 -23.53 24.17
N ILE A 8 -9.86 -23.67 23.11
CA ILE A 8 -9.77 -22.73 22.00
C ILE A 8 -11.08 -22.69 21.20
N LEU A 9 -11.67 -23.85 20.90
CA LEU A 9 -12.93 -23.96 20.18
C LEU A 9 -14.15 -23.61 21.06
N GLY A 10 -14.10 -23.86 22.36
CA GLY A 10 -15.22 -23.71 23.28
C GLY A 10 -15.84 -22.30 23.34
N SER A 11 -15.07 -21.25 22.99
CA SER A 11 -15.60 -19.87 22.91
C SER A 11 -16.25 -19.51 21.56
N PHE A 12 -16.05 -20.32 20.51
CA PHE A 12 -16.58 -20.11 19.15
C PHE A 12 -17.71 -21.09 18.79
N VAL A 13 -17.68 -22.28 19.38
CA VAL A 13 -18.60 -23.39 19.11
C VAL A 13 -20.09 -23.00 19.19
N PRO A 14 -20.58 -22.24 20.20
CA PRO A 14 -22.02 -21.97 20.32
C PRO A 14 -22.61 -21.09 19.20
N ALA A 15 -21.80 -20.18 18.63
CA ALA A 15 -22.24 -19.30 17.53
C ALA A 15 -22.24 -20.04 16.19
N PHE A 16 -21.21 -20.86 15.94
CA PHE A 16 -21.09 -21.67 14.74
C PHE A 16 -22.04 -22.87 14.71
N GLU A 17 -22.28 -23.55 15.84
CA GLU A 17 -23.22 -24.67 15.92
C GLU A 17 -24.64 -24.26 15.53
N LYS A 18 -25.10 -23.11 16.02
CA LYS A 18 -26.42 -22.58 15.64
C LYS A 18 -26.47 -22.19 14.17
N GLY A 19 -25.41 -21.56 13.65
CA GLY A 19 -25.29 -21.23 12.23
C GLY A 19 -25.33 -22.48 11.34
N ILE A 20 -24.56 -23.51 11.69
CA ILE A 20 -24.52 -24.81 11.00
C ILE A 20 -25.88 -25.50 11.03
N PHE A 21 -26.59 -25.43 12.16
CA PHE A 21 -27.96 -25.95 12.26
C PHE A 21 -28.91 -25.21 11.31
N GLU A 22 -28.94 -23.87 11.33
CA GLU A 22 -29.80 -23.05 10.45
C GLU A 22 -29.48 -23.28 8.96
N ILE A 23 -28.19 -23.44 8.62
CA ILE A 23 -27.74 -23.80 7.28
C ILE A 23 -28.29 -25.17 6.89
N ARG A 24 -28.00 -26.22 7.68
CA ARG A 24 -28.47 -27.59 7.40
C ARG A 24 -29.99 -27.67 7.28
N PHE A 25 -30.71 -26.92 8.11
CA PHE A 25 -32.16 -26.85 8.06
C PHE A 25 -32.66 -26.20 6.76
N SER A 26 -32.02 -25.14 6.29
CA SER A 26 -32.36 -24.45 5.03
C SER A 26 -32.08 -25.31 3.80
N PHE A 27 -30.96 -26.07 3.80
CA PHE A 27 -30.62 -27.04 2.74
C PHE A 27 -31.63 -28.18 2.58
N LYS A 28 -32.43 -28.48 3.63
CA LYS A 28 -33.50 -29.49 3.54
C LYS A 28 -34.78 -28.94 2.91
N ARG A 29 -35.00 -27.63 2.90
CA ARG A 29 -36.27 -27.00 2.48
C ARG A 29 -36.17 -26.23 1.16
N LEU A 30 -34.98 -25.81 0.76
CA LEU A 30 -34.75 -24.99 -0.43
C LEU A 30 -33.76 -25.66 -1.39
N THR A 31 -33.92 -25.39 -2.68
CA THR A 31 -32.98 -25.86 -3.70
C THR A 31 -31.64 -25.13 -3.61
N VAL A 32 -30.54 -25.80 -3.95
CA VAL A 32 -29.18 -25.23 -3.93
C VAL A 32 -29.10 -23.94 -4.79
N ARG A 33 -29.75 -23.93 -5.96
CA ARG A 33 -29.83 -22.75 -6.82
C ARG A 33 -30.47 -21.55 -6.10
N THR A 34 -31.55 -21.78 -5.35
CA THR A 34 -32.23 -20.72 -4.60
C THR A 34 -31.37 -20.21 -3.44
N LEU A 35 -30.72 -21.13 -2.72
CA LEU A 35 -29.82 -20.78 -1.62
C LEU A 35 -28.68 -19.89 -2.10
N PHE A 36 -28.03 -20.26 -3.21
CA PHE A 36 -26.93 -19.51 -3.81
C PHE A 36 -27.37 -18.16 -4.37
N HIS A 37 -28.50 -18.12 -5.08
CA HIS A 37 -29.07 -16.87 -5.59
C HIS A 37 -29.40 -15.88 -4.46
N ASP A 38 -30.05 -16.36 -3.39
CA ASP A 38 -30.39 -15.51 -2.24
C ASP A 38 -29.14 -15.08 -1.47
N PHE A 39 -28.10 -15.94 -1.40
CA PHE A 39 -26.81 -15.56 -0.83
C PHE A 39 -26.15 -14.42 -1.62
N ILE A 40 -26.02 -14.55 -2.94
CA ILE A 40 -25.45 -13.51 -3.80
C ILE A 40 -26.27 -12.22 -3.71
N SER A 41 -27.59 -12.32 -3.74
CA SER A 41 -28.49 -11.17 -3.64
C SER A 41 -28.22 -10.36 -2.36
N VAL A 42 -28.08 -11.02 -1.21
CA VAL A 42 -27.76 -10.35 0.06
C VAL A 42 -26.31 -9.87 0.10
N ALA A 43 -25.34 -10.67 -0.39
CA ALA A 43 -23.93 -10.31 -0.38
C ALA A 43 -23.62 -9.10 -1.30
N SER A 44 -24.38 -8.93 -2.39
CA SER A 44 -24.17 -7.84 -3.34
C SER A 44 -24.31 -6.44 -2.72
N SER A 45 -25.11 -6.30 -1.66
CA SER A 45 -25.31 -5.01 -0.98
C SER A 45 -24.14 -4.58 -0.10
N ILE A 46 -23.17 -5.46 0.15
CA ILE A 46 -22.01 -5.22 1.03
C ILE A 46 -20.68 -5.29 0.29
N GLY A 47 -20.68 -5.08 -1.03
CA GLY A 47 -19.47 -5.10 -1.85
C GLY A 47 -18.35 -4.18 -1.34
N PHE A 48 -18.70 -3.03 -0.73
CA PHE A 48 -17.74 -2.08 -0.14
C PHE A 48 -17.00 -2.63 1.10
N VAL A 49 -17.48 -3.71 1.72
CA VAL A 49 -16.79 -4.42 2.82
C VAL A 49 -16.06 -5.65 2.27
N ILE A 50 -16.72 -6.40 1.37
CA ILE A 50 -16.18 -7.62 0.76
C ILE A 50 -14.86 -7.30 0.03
N LEU A 51 -14.87 -6.34 -0.89
CA LEU A 51 -13.74 -6.09 -1.78
C LEU A 51 -12.45 -5.73 -1.00
N PRO A 52 -12.48 -4.77 -0.05
CA PRO A 52 -11.35 -4.52 0.84
C PRO A 52 -10.85 -5.72 1.63
N ALA A 53 -11.77 -6.50 2.21
CA ALA A 53 -11.44 -7.62 3.08
C ALA A 53 -10.67 -8.71 2.34
N PHE A 54 -11.10 -9.04 1.12
CA PHE A 54 -10.41 -10.01 0.27
C PHE A 54 -9.09 -9.46 -0.29
N LEU A 55 -9.04 -8.16 -0.63
CA LEU A 55 -7.81 -7.51 -1.08
C LEU A 55 -6.70 -7.60 -0.02
N ILE A 56 -7.00 -7.33 1.25
CA ILE A 56 -6.02 -7.47 2.34
C ILE A 56 -5.61 -8.93 2.52
N GLY A 57 -6.58 -9.86 2.43
CA GLY A 57 -6.25 -11.27 2.51
C GLY A 57 -5.29 -11.71 1.43
N PHE A 58 -5.47 -11.20 0.21
CA PHE A 58 -4.52 -11.39 -0.88
C PHE A 58 -3.14 -10.78 -0.55
N ILE A 59 -3.09 -9.54 -0.06
CA ILE A 59 -1.83 -8.85 0.27
C ILE A 59 -1.05 -9.59 1.37
N PHE A 60 -1.68 -9.96 2.49
CA PHE A 60 -0.96 -10.57 3.61
C PHE A 60 -0.64 -12.05 3.39
N LEU A 61 -1.48 -12.81 2.69
CA LEU A 61 -1.24 -14.25 2.46
C LEU A 61 -0.37 -14.52 1.24
N LEU A 62 -0.62 -13.82 0.13
CA LEU A 62 -0.08 -14.18 -1.18
C LEU A 62 1.09 -13.29 -1.61
N LEU A 63 1.16 -12.03 -1.15
CA LEU A 63 2.27 -11.14 -1.50
C LEU A 63 3.42 -11.23 -0.49
N PRO A 64 4.67 -11.47 -0.93
CA PRO A 64 5.86 -11.42 -0.08
C PRO A 64 5.99 -10.12 0.72
N GLN A 65 5.61 -8.98 0.14
CA GLN A 65 5.66 -7.66 0.77
C GLN A 65 4.76 -7.59 2.01
N GLY A 66 3.53 -8.13 1.93
CA GLY A 66 2.61 -8.13 3.07
C GLY A 66 3.15 -8.96 4.23
N ARG A 67 3.78 -10.11 3.94
CA ARG A 67 4.39 -10.97 4.96
C ARG A 67 5.57 -10.30 5.66
N ASP A 68 6.42 -9.59 4.92
CA ASP A 68 7.57 -8.88 5.51
C ASP A 68 7.13 -7.79 6.50
N THR A 69 6.03 -7.10 6.21
CA THR A 69 5.47 -6.12 7.13
C THR A 69 4.93 -6.72 8.43
N LEU A 70 4.41 -7.95 8.38
CA LEU A 70 3.98 -8.68 9.58
C LEU A 70 5.18 -9.24 10.36
N LEU A 71 6.23 -9.66 9.67
CA LEU A 71 7.47 -10.10 10.28
C LEU A 71 8.13 -8.99 11.10
N LEU A 72 8.09 -7.75 10.61
CA LEU A 72 8.56 -6.57 11.36
C LEU A 72 7.82 -6.39 12.70
N VAL A 73 6.52 -6.71 12.79
CA VAL A 73 5.79 -6.65 14.06
C VAL A 73 6.39 -7.62 15.09
N VAL A 74 6.80 -8.80 14.62
CA VAL A 74 7.44 -9.83 15.47
C VAL A 74 8.88 -9.46 15.81
N GLU A 75 9.64 -8.90 14.87
CA GLU A 75 11.00 -8.40 15.11
C GLU A 75 11.01 -7.28 16.14
N ASN A 76 10.08 -6.31 16.03
CA ASN A 76 9.92 -5.24 17.01
C ASN A 76 9.58 -5.81 18.40
N LEU A 77 8.70 -6.81 18.46
CA LEU A 77 8.38 -7.49 19.72
C LEU A 77 9.62 -8.18 20.33
N SER A 78 10.45 -8.82 19.50
CA SER A 78 11.71 -9.42 19.94
C SER A 78 12.72 -8.38 20.45
N ALA A 79 12.62 -7.13 19.97
CA ALA A 79 13.41 -6.00 20.43
C ALA A 79 12.75 -5.21 21.57
N PHE A 80 11.74 -5.77 22.25
CA PHE A 80 10.96 -5.13 23.32
C PHE A 80 10.20 -3.85 22.90
N ASN A 81 9.99 -3.65 21.60
CA ASN A 81 9.11 -2.61 21.07
C ASN A 81 7.69 -3.15 20.88
N PHE A 82 6.82 -2.89 21.85
CA PHE A 82 5.44 -3.39 21.86
C PHE A 82 4.44 -2.53 21.06
N TRP A 83 4.86 -1.37 20.56
CA TRP A 83 3.92 -0.43 19.89
C TRP A 83 3.26 -1.03 18.63
N PRO A 84 3.99 -1.65 17.69
CA PRO A 84 3.37 -2.15 16.46
C PRO A 84 2.32 -3.24 16.72
N ILE A 85 2.57 -4.15 17.67
CA ILE A 85 1.60 -5.20 18.02
C ILE A 85 0.38 -4.62 18.74
N PHE A 86 0.57 -3.64 19.64
CA PHE A 86 -0.54 -2.96 20.31
C PHE A 86 -1.47 -2.26 19.31
N PHE A 87 -0.91 -1.46 18.39
CA PHE A 87 -1.70 -0.77 17.38
C PHE A 87 -2.31 -1.73 16.35
N LEU A 88 -1.65 -2.84 16.02
CA LEU A 88 -2.23 -3.88 15.17
C LEU A 88 -3.48 -4.49 15.80
N LEU A 89 -3.44 -4.82 17.10
CA LEU A 89 -4.61 -5.34 17.82
C LEU A 89 -5.75 -4.31 17.87
N LEU A 90 -5.42 -3.03 18.10
CA LEU A 90 -6.41 -1.95 18.08
C LEU A 90 -7.03 -1.75 16.69
N GLY A 91 -6.22 -1.83 15.63
CA GLY A 91 -6.66 -1.75 14.24
C GLY A 91 -7.57 -2.92 13.85
N ILE A 92 -7.21 -4.15 14.24
CA ILE A 92 -8.04 -5.35 14.05
C ILE A 92 -9.39 -5.17 14.76
N ALA A 93 -9.39 -4.72 16.02
CA ALA A 93 -10.61 -4.51 16.78
C ALA A 93 -11.54 -3.48 16.13
N ALA A 94 -10.98 -2.32 15.74
CA ALA A 94 -11.72 -1.25 15.07
C ALA A 94 -12.32 -1.75 13.74
N TRP A 95 -11.52 -2.43 12.92
CA TRP A 95 -11.96 -2.93 11.63
C TRP A 95 -13.06 -3.99 11.75
N SER A 96 -12.91 -4.93 12.71
CA SER A 96 -13.91 -5.94 13.03
C SER A 96 -15.26 -5.32 13.44
N MET A 97 -15.24 -4.38 14.39
CA MET A 97 -16.46 -3.77 14.93
C MET A 97 -17.18 -2.92 13.87
N VAL A 98 -16.44 -2.12 13.10
CA VAL A 98 -17.03 -1.27 12.06
C VAL A 98 -17.56 -2.10 10.88
N SER A 99 -16.87 -3.19 10.51
CA SER A 99 -17.33 -4.06 9.43
C SER A 99 -18.65 -4.76 9.80
N GLU A 100 -18.77 -5.29 11.02
CA GLU A 100 -20.00 -5.96 11.49
C GLU A 100 -21.23 -5.05 11.39
N ILE A 101 -21.13 -3.84 11.96
CA ILE A 101 -22.26 -2.90 11.98
C ILE A 101 -22.60 -2.39 10.59
N SER A 102 -21.59 -2.14 9.75
CA SER A 102 -21.77 -1.63 8.38
C SER A 102 -22.41 -2.68 7.47
N VAL A 103 -22.03 -3.95 7.62
CA VAL A 103 -22.65 -5.09 6.92
C VAL A 103 -24.13 -5.20 7.29
N ARG A 104 -24.46 -5.23 8.59
CA ARG A 104 -25.85 -5.28 9.04
C ARG A 104 -26.66 -4.12 8.48
N TYR A 105 -26.15 -2.91 8.62
CA TYR A 105 -26.85 -1.70 8.21
C TYR A 105 -27.10 -1.65 6.69
N ALA A 106 -26.08 -1.92 5.88
CA ALA A 106 -26.21 -1.94 4.43
C ALA A 106 -27.23 -2.98 3.95
N ILE A 107 -27.30 -4.14 4.61
CA ILE A 107 -28.32 -5.14 4.30
C ILE A 107 -29.71 -4.68 4.74
N TYR A 108 -29.86 -4.11 5.94
CA TYR A 108 -31.15 -3.60 6.43
C TYR A 108 -31.74 -2.50 5.52
N ILE A 109 -30.90 -1.71 4.86
CA ILE A 109 -31.32 -0.71 3.88
C ILE A 109 -31.81 -1.35 2.58
N SER A 110 -31.14 -2.39 2.12
CA SER A 110 -31.28 -2.91 0.75
C SER A 110 -32.25 -4.09 0.63
N ASP A 111 -32.39 -4.92 1.67
CA ASP A 111 -33.22 -6.12 1.63
C ASP A 111 -34.68 -5.83 2.03
N ASN A 112 -35.55 -5.69 1.01
CA ASN A 112 -37.01 -5.52 1.14
C ASN A 112 -37.78 -6.79 0.68
N SER A 113 -37.17 -7.96 0.84
CA SER A 113 -37.72 -9.19 0.26
C SER A 113 -38.81 -9.84 1.10
N GLY A 114 -39.10 -9.30 2.30
CA GLY A 114 -40.03 -9.89 3.27
C GLY A 114 -41.48 -10.04 2.82
N LYS A 115 -41.86 -9.46 1.67
CA LYS A 115 -43.23 -9.54 1.11
C LYS A 115 -43.36 -10.43 -0.12
N ASN A 116 -42.25 -10.68 -0.81
CA ASN A 116 -42.26 -11.34 -2.14
C ASN A 116 -41.72 -12.77 -2.09
N LEU A 117 -41.24 -13.21 -0.93
CA LEU A 117 -40.59 -14.50 -0.74
C LEU A 117 -41.35 -15.37 0.26
N SER A 118 -41.25 -16.68 0.10
CA SER A 118 -41.78 -17.65 1.07
C SER A 118 -41.09 -17.52 2.43
N ASP A 119 -41.76 -17.93 3.50
CA ASP A 119 -41.23 -17.87 4.87
C ASP A 119 -39.87 -18.59 5.00
N ASP A 120 -39.68 -19.71 4.31
CA ASP A 120 -38.41 -20.45 4.30
C ASP A 120 -37.29 -19.64 3.62
N ARG A 121 -37.57 -18.95 2.52
CA ARG A 121 -36.58 -18.07 1.86
C ARG A 121 -36.28 -16.83 2.69
N VAL A 122 -37.29 -16.27 3.35
CA VAL A 122 -37.13 -15.15 4.30
C VAL A 122 -36.28 -15.57 5.50
N ALA A 123 -36.49 -16.79 6.02
CA ALA A 123 -35.65 -17.36 7.09
C ALA A 123 -34.20 -17.56 6.61
N TRP A 124 -34.00 -18.12 5.42
CA TRP A 124 -32.67 -18.30 4.83
C TRP A 124 -31.93 -16.97 4.67
N ARG A 125 -32.58 -15.95 4.08
CA ARG A 125 -31.95 -14.62 3.93
C ARG A 125 -31.52 -14.06 5.29
N LYS A 126 -32.34 -14.15 6.34
CA LYS A 126 -31.95 -13.71 7.69
C LYS A 126 -30.74 -14.47 8.23
N THR A 127 -30.65 -15.78 7.96
CA THR A 127 -29.47 -16.57 8.32
C THR A 127 -28.24 -16.06 7.56
N VAL A 128 -28.34 -15.81 6.25
CA VAL A 128 -27.26 -15.21 5.45
C VAL A 128 -26.81 -13.86 6.02
N GLN A 129 -27.74 -12.98 6.41
CA GLN A 129 -27.42 -11.68 7.00
C GLN A 129 -26.55 -11.82 8.26
N LYS A 130 -26.93 -12.71 9.17
CA LYS A 130 -26.18 -12.97 10.40
C LYS A 130 -24.82 -13.60 10.11
N LEU A 131 -24.76 -14.53 9.16
CA LEU A 131 -23.52 -15.18 8.75
C LEU A 131 -22.53 -14.18 8.15
N LEU A 132 -22.98 -13.30 7.27
CA LEU A 132 -22.12 -12.27 6.67
C LEU A 132 -21.61 -11.28 7.73
N ALA A 133 -22.47 -10.79 8.62
CA ALA A 133 -22.06 -9.91 9.70
C ALA A 133 -21.03 -10.58 10.64
N ALA A 134 -21.28 -11.83 11.02
CA ALA A 134 -20.35 -12.62 11.84
C ALA A 134 -19.03 -12.92 11.12
N ALA A 135 -19.08 -13.24 9.82
CA ALA A 135 -17.89 -13.49 9.02
C ALA A 135 -16.98 -12.25 8.97
N PHE A 136 -17.54 -11.08 8.68
CA PHE A 136 -16.77 -9.83 8.60
C PHE A 136 -16.36 -9.26 9.97
N LEU A 137 -17.03 -9.67 11.06
CA LEU A 137 -16.54 -9.42 12.42
C LEU A 137 -15.23 -10.18 12.68
N LEU A 138 -15.14 -11.45 12.28
CA LEU A 138 -13.99 -12.32 12.58
C LEU A 138 -12.90 -12.29 11.51
N TRP A 139 -13.21 -11.80 10.31
CA TRP A 139 -12.30 -11.79 9.17
C TRP A 139 -10.95 -11.11 9.46
N PRO A 140 -10.89 -9.89 10.04
CA PRO A 140 -9.61 -9.22 10.31
C PRO A 140 -8.67 -10.02 11.22
N SER A 141 -9.20 -10.57 12.32
CA SER A 141 -8.41 -11.41 13.23
C SER A 141 -7.99 -12.72 12.57
N PHE A 142 -8.89 -13.35 11.81
CA PHE A 142 -8.60 -14.62 11.13
C PHE A 142 -7.49 -14.47 10.10
N ILE A 143 -7.58 -13.45 9.23
CA ILE A 143 -6.63 -13.27 8.14
C ILE A 143 -5.23 -12.93 8.65
N VAL A 144 -5.11 -12.08 9.68
CA VAL A 144 -3.83 -11.77 10.31
C VAL A 144 -3.28 -13.00 11.02
N PHE A 145 -4.12 -13.78 11.71
CA PHE A 145 -3.70 -15.01 12.38
C PHE A 145 -3.09 -16.03 11.39
N VAL A 146 -3.77 -16.30 10.27
CA VAL A 146 -3.28 -17.23 9.23
C VAL A 146 -1.99 -16.68 8.60
N SER A 147 -1.92 -15.37 8.36
CA SER A 147 -0.72 -14.74 7.78
C SER A 147 0.48 -14.82 8.73
N MET A 148 0.27 -14.61 10.04
CA MET A 148 1.29 -14.79 11.08
C MET A 148 1.77 -16.24 11.17
N PHE A 149 0.87 -17.22 11.02
CA PHE A 149 1.23 -18.63 10.98
C PHE A 149 2.17 -18.93 9.82
N TRP A 150 1.85 -18.40 8.63
CA TRP A 150 2.73 -18.51 7.49
C TRP A 150 4.10 -17.85 7.74
N CYS A 151 4.11 -16.65 8.33
CA CYS A 151 5.36 -15.94 8.67
C CYS A 151 6.25 -16.73 9.64
N MET A 152 5.65 -17.42 10.62
CA MET A 152 6.37 -18.27 11.57
C MET A 152 7.11 -19.41 10.86
N LEU A 153 6.50 -20.00 9.82
CA LEU A 153 7.12 -21.07 9.03
C LEU A 153 8.28 -20.55 8.17
N SER A 154 8.23 -19.29 7.72
CA SER A 154 9.29 -18.68 6.90
C SER A 154 10.43 -18.02 7.69
N ALA A 155 10.24 -17.71 8.97
CA ALA A 155 11.22 -17.01 9.82
C ALA A 155 12.34 -17.95 10.32
N THR A 156 13.15 -18.50 9.43
CA THR A 156 14.21 -19.47 9.78
C THR A 156 15.47 -18.84 10.39
N TYR A 157 15.66 -17.53 10.22
CA TYR A 157 16.80 -16.74 10.71
C TYR A 157 16.74 -16.40 12.20
N MET A 158 15.54 -16.36 12.81
CA MET A 158 15.39 -16.13 14.24
C MET A 158 15.78 -17.39 15.02
N GLU A 159 16.43 -17.18 16.18
CA GLU A 159 16.66 -18.25 17.14
C GLU A 159 15.33 -18.94 17.51
N LYS A 160 15.37 -20.27 17.66
CA LYS A 160 14.17 -21.08 17.88
C LYS A 160 13.33 -20.57 19.05
N VAL A 161 13.96 -20.26 20.18
CA VAL A 161 13.26 -19.85 21.41
C VAL A 161 12.58 -18.48 21.25
N PRO A 162 13.29 -17.37 20.93
CA PRO A 162 12.65 -16.08 20.65
C PRO A 162 11.56 -16.15 19.58
N ARG A 163 11.78 -16.93 18.50
CA ARG A 163 10.78 -17.11 17.44
C ARG A 163 9.49 -17.69 18.01
N PHE A 164 9.56 -18.83 18.70
CA PHE A 164 8.34 -19.46 19.25
C PHE A 164 7.68 -18.58 20.32
N LEU A 165 8.45 -17.86 21.14
CA LEU A 165 7.90 -16.96 22.15
C LEU A 165 7.20 -15.74 21.54
N CYS A 166 7.82 -15.04 20.58
CA CYS A 166 7.24 -13.84 19.98
C CYS A 166 6.03 -14.18 19.11
N PHE A 167 6.13 -15.19 18.23
CA PHE A 167 4.98 -15.65 17.46
C PHE A 167 3.88 -16.20 18.36
N GLY A 168 4.23 -16.99 19.38
CA GLY A 168 3.29 -17.50 20.38
C GLY A 168 2.53 -16.38 21.09
N THR A 169 3.22 -15.31 21.48
CA THR A 169 2.63 -14.12 22.08
C THR A 169 1.64 -13.44 21.11
N CYS A 170 2.04 -13.22 19.85
CA CYS A 170 1.14 -12.69 18.82
C CYS A 170 -0.12 -13.55 18.64
N PHE A 171 0.02 -14.88 18.55
CA PHE A 171 -1.12 -15.79 18.42
C PHE A 171 -2.06 -15.72 19.62
N ILE A 172 -1.53 -15.72 20.84
CA ILE A 172 -2.33 -15.62 22.07
C ILE A 172 -3.10 -14.31 22.09
N LEU A 173 -2.44 -13.19 21.80
CA LEU A 173 -3.08 -11.86 21.81
C LEU A 173 -4.17 -11.73 20.73
N ILE A 174 -3.90 -12.16 19.50
CA ILE A 174 -4.89 -12.13 18.42
C ILE A 174 -6.07 -13.06 18.73
N TYR A 175 -5.79 -14.25 19.28
CA TYR A 175 -6.82 -15.20 19.69
C TYR A 175 -7.69 -14.65 20.83
N TRP A 176 -7.08 -14.07 21.86
CA TRP A 176 -7.80 -13.42 22.96
C TRP A 176 -8.65 -12.26 22.48
N LEU A 177 -8.14 -11.43 21.57
CA LEU A 177 -8.93 -10.37 20.94
C LEU A 177 -10.15 -10.94 20.19
N MET A 178 -9.93 -11.97 19.37
CA MET A 178 -10.99 -12.64 18.61
C MET A 178 -12.05 -13.26 19.53
N SER A 179 -11.61 -13.92 20.62
CA SER A 179 -12.51 -14.51 21.63
C SER A 179 -13.25 -13.44 22.44
N PHE A 180 -12.58 -12.34 22.78
CA PHE A 180 -13.18 -11.19 23.45
C PHE A 180 -14.29 -10.56 22.59
N LEU A 181 -14.02 -10.28 21.32
CA LEU A 181 -15.02 -9.77 20.37
C LEU A 181 -16.17 -10.76 20.19
N SER A 182 -15.87 -12.05 19.98
CA SER A 182 -16.90 -13.10 19.89
C SER A 182 -17.82 -13.09 21.11
N ASN A 183 -17.27 -12.99 22.32
CA ASN A 183 -18.05 -12.91 23.55
C ASN A 183 -18.95 -11.67 23.62
N LEU A 184 -18.46 -10.50 23.18
CA LEU A 184 -19.27 -9.27 23.18
C LEU A 184 -20.49 -9.34 22.24
N TYR A 185 -20.34 -10.02 21.09
CA TYR A 185 -21.36 -10.09 20.04
C TYR A 185 -22.28 -11.31 20.15
N PHE A 186 -21.81 -12.44 20.68
CA PHE A 186 -22.58 -13.69 20.68
C PHE A 186 -23.01 -14.20 22.07
N ARG A 187 -22.34 -13.78 23.17
CA ARG A 187 -22.72 -14.21 24.51
C ARG A 187 -24.01 -13.51 24.95
N LYS A 188 -25.05 -14.32 25.14
CA LYS A 188 -26.40 -13.86 25.51
C LYS A 188 -26.53 -13.74 27.02
N SER A 189 -27.25 -12.72 27.48
CA SER A 189 -27.62 -12.52 28.89
C SER A 189 -29.11 -12.18 29.03
N GLY A 190 -29.65 -12.39 30.24
CA GLY A 190 -31.06 -12.12 30.60
C GLY A 190 -31.95 -13.36 30.61
N LYS A 191 -33.25 -13.16 30.88
CA LYS A 191 -34.30 -14.19 30.78
C LYS A 191 -35.14 -13.92 29.53
N ALA A 192 -35.43 -14.95 28.74
CA ALA A 192 -36.29 -14.83 27.56
C ALA A 192 -37.77 -14.88 27.98
N SER A 193 -38.59 -13.96 27.47
CA SER A 193 -40.06 -14.01 27.59
C SER A 193 -40.71 -13.56 26.27
N ALA A 194 -42.04 -13.68 26.15
CA ALA A 194 -42.76 -13.26 24.95
C ALA A 194 -42.50 -11.77 24.67
N GLY A 195 -41.97 -11.46 23.48
CA GLY A 195 -41.59 -10.09 23.10
C GLY A 195 -40.25 -9.60 23.66
N VAL A 196 -39.60 -10.33 24.58
CA VAL A 196 -38.32 -9.94 25.20
C VAL A 196 -37.22 -10.93 24.82
N TYR A 197 -36.25 -10.46 24.04
CA TYR A 197 -35.15 -11.29 23.56
C TYR A 197 -33.93 -11.21 24.49
N LEU A 198 -33.20 -12.33 24.61
CA LEU A 198 -31.88 -12.32 25.27
C LEU A 198 -30.96 -11.31 24.60
N LYS A 199 -30.33 -10.45 25.41
CA LYS A 199 -29.48 -9.35 24.95
C LYS A 199 -28.03 -9.77 24.81
N THR A 200 -27.29 -9.03 23.98
CA THR A 200 -25.82 -9.10 23.87
C THR A 200 -25.26 -7.70 24.13
N LYS A 201 -23.97 -7.59 24.47
CA LYS A 201 -23.35 -6.28 24.70
C LYS A 201 -23.26 -5.46 23.40
N LEU A 202 -22.90 -6.11 22.30
CA LEU A 202 -22.83 -5.52 20.95
C LEU A 202 -23.60 -6.36 19.92
N GLY A 203 -23.78 -5.85 18.69
CA GLY A 203 -24.49 -6.54 17.60
C GLY A 203 -26.01 -6.27 17.57
N GLU A 204 -26.76 -7.00 16.75
CA GLU A 204 -28.23 -6.83 16.56
C GLU A 204 -29.00 -6.82 17.89
N ARG A 205 -28.63 -7.71 18.81
CA ARG A 205 -29.33 -7.90 20.09
C ARG A 205 -29.04 -6.82 21.14
N SER A 206 -28.16 -5.86 20.84
CA SER A 206 -27.96 -4.64 21.64
C SER A 206 -29.04 -3.57 21.38
N LEU A 207 -29.82 -3.71 20.31
CA LEU A 207 -30.87 -2.75 19.94
C LEU A 207 -32.13 -2.91 20.84
N PRO A 208 -33.00 -1.88 20.90
CA PRO A 208 -34.33 -2.01 21.53
C PRO A 208 -35.15 -3.16 20.91
N ASP A 209 -35.96 -3.88 21.71
CA ASP A 209 -36.67 -5.08 21.23
C ASP A 209 -37.62 -4.79 20.07
N ARG A 210 -38.25 -3.60 20.09
CA ARG A 210 -39.12 -3.13 19.02
C ARG A 210 -38.38 -2.95 17.69
N GLU A 211 -37.19 -2.35 17.72
CA GLU A 211 -36.35 -2.22 16.51
C GLU A 211 -35.95 -3.60 16.00
N GLN A 212 -35.51 -4.50 16.89
CA GLN A 212 -35.13 -5.88 16.51
C GLN A 212 -36.28 -6.63 15.83
N GLN A 213 -37.50 -6.51 16.36
CA GLN A 213 -38.67 -7.16 15.79
C GLN A 213 -38.91 -6.73 14.35
N TYR A 214 -38.77 -5.44 14.05
CA TYR A 214 -39.00 -4.89 12.72
C TYR A 214 -37.83 -5.10 11.75
N LEU A 215 -36.58 -5.06 12.24
CA LEU A 215 -35.40 -5.42 11.44
C LEU A 215 -35.50 -6.87 10.94
N ARG A 216 -36.08 -7.76 11.74
CA ARG A 216 -36.34 -9.16 11.35
C ARG A 216 -37.48 -9.35 10.37
N LYS A 217 -38.27 -8.33 10.02
CA LYS A 217 -39.37 -8.49 9.05
C LYS A 217 -38.93 -8.24 7.59
N LEU A 218 -37.68 -7.82 7.34
CA LEU A 218 -37.11 -7.58 6.00
C LEU A 218 -37.93 -6.63 5.12
N TYR A 219 -38.40 -5.51 5.68
CA TYR A 219 -39.17 -4.51 4.94
C TYR A 219 -38.31 -3.43 4.27
N GLY A 220 -36.98 -3.46 4.43
CA GLY A 220 -36.11 -2.34 4.09
C GLY A 220 -36.37 -1.12 4.99
N ILE A 221 -35.41 -0.74 5.83
CA ILE A 221 -35.64 0.26 6.91
C ILE A 221 -36.04 1.66 6.43
N TYR A 222 -35.77 1.98 5.16
CA TYR A 222 -36.15 3.25 4.52
C TYR A 222 -37.14 3.07 3.36
N GLN A 223 -37.63 1.86 3.12
CA GLN A 223 -38.63 1.62 2.09
C GLN A 223 -40.03 1.88 2.64
N ASP A 224 -40.99 2.06 1.74
CA ASP A 224 -42.38 2.28 2.15
C ASP A 224 -43.01 0.98 2.66
N PHE A 225 -43.57 1.06 3.86
CA PHE A 225 -44.29 -0.04 4.46
C PHE A 225 -45.70 -0.12 3.88
N ILE A 226 -45.89 -1.09 2.99
CA ILE A 226 -47.19 -1.42 2.41
C ILE A 226 -47.96 -2.43 3.28
N TYR A 227 -49.15 -2.08 3.75
CA TYR A 227 -50.13 -3.03 4.30
C TYR A 227 -51.18 -3.33 3.24
N THR A 228 -51.58 -4.59 3.08
CA THR A 228 -52.61 -5.00 2.10
C THR A 228 -53.69 -5.84 2.76
N LEU A 229 -54.93 -5.61 2.36
CA LEU A 229 -56.10 -6.40 2.74
C LEU A 229 -56.87 -6.80 1.47
N PRO A 230 -57.24 -8.08 1.26
CA PRO A 230 -57.98 -8.44 0.06
C PRO A 230 -59.41 -7.88 0.07
N LYS A 231 -59.92 -7.53 -1.11
CA LYS A 231 -61.31 -7.11 -1.30
C LYS A 231 -62.22 -8.33 -1.40
N ALA A 232 -63.52 -8.14 -1.13
CA ALA A 232 -64.53 -9.19 -1.20
C ALA A 232 -64.60 -9.89 -2.58
N SER A 233 -64.24 -9.18 -3.66
CA SER A 233 -64.13 -9.74 -5.01
C SER A 233 -63.08 -10.84 -5.15
N SER A 234 -62.10 -10.87 -4.25
CA SER A 234 -60.88 -11.68 -4.35
C SER A 234 -60.88 -12.86 -3.37
N PHE A 235 -61.96 -13.02 -2.58
CA PHE A 235 -62.10 -14.13 -1.65
C PHE A 235 -62.46 -15.42 -2.39
N GLN A 236 -61.84 -16.53 -1.96
CA GLN A 236 -62.24 -17.86 -2.43
C GLN A 236 -63.65 -18.20 -1.91
N LYS A 237 -64.42 -19.02 -2.65
CA LYS A 237 -65.85 -19.29 -2.39
C LYS A 237 -66.18 -19.59 -0.92
N GLY A 238 -65.39 -20.41 -0.23
CA GLY A 238 -65.65 -20.78 1.18
C GLY A 238 -65.45 -19.65 2.20
N TYR A 239 -64.49 -18.75 1.98
CA TYR A 239 -64.23 -17.61 2.88
C TYR A 239 -65.12 -16.40 2.59
N LYS A 240 -65.76 -16.38 1.41
CA LYS A 240 -66.59 -15.27 0.97
C LYS A 240 -67.83 -15.12 1.85
N GLU A 241 -68.45 -16.23 2.25
CA GLU A 241 -69.63 -16.23 3.14
C GLU A 241 -69.27 -15.84 4.58
N GLU A 242 -68.18 -16.40 5.14
CA GLU A 242 -67.72 -16.08 6.50
C GLU A 242 -67.28 -14.62 6.68
N LEU A 243 -66.65 -14.03 5.66
CA LEU A 243 -66.11 -12.67 5.71
C LEU A 243 -67.06 -11.62 5.11
N GLN A 244 -68.26 -12.01 4.69
CA GLN A 244 -69.23 -11.11 4.07
C GLN A 244 -69.63 -9.98 5.03
N HIS A 245 -69.95 -10.32 6.28
CA HIS A 245 -70.32 -9.33 7.30
C HIS A 245 -69.20 -8.31 7.57
N PHE A 246 -67.94 -8.80 7.65
CA PHE A 246 -66.78 -7.93 7.78
C PHE A 246 -66.63 -7.01 6.55
N SER A 247 -66.78 -7.56 5.34
CA SER A 247 -66.63 -6.82 4.09
C SER A 247 -67.67 -5.73 3.94
N ASP A 248 -68.92 -6.02 4.28
CA ASP A 248 -70.03 -5.07 4.23
C ASP A 248 -69.84 -3.96 5.27
N TYR A 249 -69.44 -4.32 6.50
CA TYR A 249 -69.12 -3.34 7.53
C TYR A 249 -67.94 -2.45 7.13
N PHE A 250 -66.86 -3.05 6.62
CA PHE A 250 -65.65 -2.33 6.22
C PHE A 250 -65.89 -1.37 5.06
N THR A 251 -66.70 -1.77 4.07
CA THR A 251 -67.03 -0.95 2.90
C THR A 251 -67.98 0.20 3.24
N LYS A 252 -68.89 0.01 4.21
CA LYS A 252 -69.84 1.03 4.68
C LYS A 252 -69.30 1.94 5.79
N SER A 253 -68.09 1.66 6.29
CA SER A 253 -67.47 2.45 7.36
C SER A 253 -66.96 3.82 6.88
N THR A 254 -66.66 4.71 7.83
CA THR A 254 -66.12 6.05 7.53
C THR A 254 -64.72 5.98 6.91
N MET A 255 -64.36 7.02 6.15
CA MET A 255 -62.99 7.17 5.61
C MET A 255 -61.95 7.20 6.73
N ASP A 256 -62.25 7.81 7.87
CA ASP A 256 -61.35 7.86 9.02
C ASP A 256 -61.12 6.47 9.64
N PHE A 257 -62.18 5.65 9.74
CA PHE A 257 -62.05 4.28 10.21
C PHE A 257 -61.21 3.43 9.26
N THR A 258 -61.48 3.50 7.96
CA THR A 258 -60.74 2.72 6.95
C THR A 258 -59.29 3.19 6.79
N ALA A 259 -59.01 4.48 6.91
CA ALA A 259 -57.64 5.01 6.91
C ALA A 259 -56.84 4.60 8.16
N SER A 260 -57.48 4.59 9.34
CA SER A 260 -56.84 4.22 10.61
C SER A 260 -56.82 2.71 10.89
N PHE A 261 -57.51 1.89 10.09
CA PHE A 261 -57.67 0.45 10.31
C PHE A 261 -56.35 -0.30 10.60
N PRO A 262 -55.26 -0.16 9.81
CA PRO A 262 -54.02 -0.90 10.08
C PRO A 262 -53.31 -0.47 11.36
N GLN A 263 -53.62 0.70 11.92
CA GLN A 263 -53.02 1.23 13.15
C GLN A 263 -53.97 1.15 14.36
N ASN A 264 -55.17 0.59 14.21
CA ASN A 264 -56.19 0.59 15.26
C ASN A 264 -56.03 -0.64 16.21
N PRO A 265 -55.62 -0.43 17.48
CA PRO A 265 -55.36 -1.52 18.41
C PRO A 265 -56.63 -2.20 18.93
N LYS A 266 -57.80 -1.60 18.72
CA LYS A 266 -59.09 -2.21 19.10
C LYS A 266 -59.57 -3.24 18.07
N VAL A 267 -59.02 -3.20 16.86
CA VAL A 267 -59.47 -4.00 15.71
C VAL A 267 -58.47 -5.08 15.34
N LEU A 268 -57.17 -4.77 15.41
CA LEU A 268 -56.11 -5.70 15.05
C LEU A 268 -55.37 -6.21 16.28
N ILE A 269 -54.97 -7.49 16.23
CA ILE A 269 -54.06 -8.07 17.22
C ILE A 269 -52.66 -7.44 17.12
N GLU A 270 -51.95 -7.38 18.24
CA GLU A 270 -50.64 -6.71 18.38
C GLU A 270 -49.62 -7.09 17.29
N THR A 271 -49.65 -8.34 16.81
CA THR A 271 -48.73 -8.84 15.78
C THR A 271 -49.01 -8.31 14.36
N ARG A 272 -50.22 -7.80 14.12
CA ARG A 272 -50.72 -7.29 12.83
C ARG A 272 -50.88 -5.77 12.79
N ILE A 273 -50.82 -5.10 13.94
CA ILE A 273 -50.87 -3.64 14.04
C ILE A 273 -49.63 -3.00 13.38
N VAL A 274 -49.88 -1.97 12.57
CA VAL A 274 -48.86 -1.05 12.05
C VAL A 274 -48.52 -0.02 13.13
N PRO A 275 -47.24 0.29 13.38
CA PRO A 275 -46.84 1.29 14.36
C PRO A 275 -47.51 2.65 14.11
N ALA A 276 -47.96 3.34 15.15
CA ALA A 276 -48.58 4.67 15.04
C ALA A 276 -47.61 5.72 14.47
N GLU A 277 -46.31 5.51 14.63
CA GLU A 277 -45.25 6.41 14.13
C GLU A 277 -45.13 6.36 12.59
N PHE A 278 -45.61 5.29 11.96
CA PHE A 278 -45.56 5.13 10.51
C PHE A 278 -46.54 6.12 9.88
N LYS A 279 -46.07 6.99 8.99
CA LYS A 279 -46.87 8.08 8.42
C LYS A 279 -47.52 7.64 7.12
N LEU A 280 -48.84 7.71 7.01
CA LEU A 280 -49.56 7.37 5.79
C LEU A 280 -49.23 8.41 4.69
N ILE A 281 -48.80 7.95 3.50
CA ILE A 281 -48.32 8.84 2.41
C ILE A 281 -49.46 9.42 1.56
N ASP A 282 -50.53 8.65 1.34
CA ASP A 282 -51.66 9.06 0.49
C ASP A 282 -52.93 8.33 0.92
N SER A 283 -53.81 9.03 1.63
CA SER A 283 -55.09 8.49 2.13
C SER A 283 -56.17 8.45 1.04
N GLU A 284 -56.06 9.25 -0.02
CA GLU A 284 -57.10 9.38 -1.05
C GLU A 284 -57.10 8.22 -2.05
N LYS A 285 -55.93 7.59 -2.29
CA LYS A 285 -55.80 6.41 -3.16
C LYS A 285 -56.30 5.11 -2.55
N LEU A 286 -56.64 5.08 -1.25
CA LEU A 286 -57.05 3.88 -0.52
C LEU A 286 -58.26 3.15 -1.13
N LEU A 287 -59.23 3.93 -1.63
CA LEU A 287 -60.54 3.43 -2.07
C LEU A 287 -60.76 3.52 -3.59
N LYS A 288 -59.96 4.29 -4.32
CA LYS A 288 -60.12 4.52 -5.77
C LYS A 288 -59.32 3.58 -6.68
N GLY A 289 -58.48 2.70 -6.12
CA GLY A 289 -57.67 1.77 -6.91
C GLY A 289 -58.49 0.67 -7.58
N ARG A 290 -58.48 0.60 -8.93
CA ARG A 290 -58.89 -0.59 -9.70
C ARG A 290 -57.95 -1.74 -9.34
N GLY A 291 -58.38 -2.66 -8.50
CA GLY A 291 -57.56 -3.78 -8.05
C GLY A 291 -58.21 -4.62 -6.95
N GLU A 292 -57.69 -5.83 -6.76
CA GLU A 292 -58.18 -6.90 -5.88
C GLU A 292 -57.87 -6.70 -4.38
N LEU A 293 -57.06 -5.69 -4.03
CA LEU A 293 -56.57 -5.43 -2.67
C LEU A 293 -56.79 -3.97 -2.26
N TYR A 294 -57.13 -3.72 -1.00
CA TYR A 294 -56.92 -2.45 -0.32
C TYR A 294 -55.44 -2.32 0.05
N LYS A 295 -54.85 -1.13 -0.14
CA LYS A 295 -53.41 -0.89 0.05
C LYS A 295 -53.16 0.40 0.84
N TRP A 296 -52.55 0.26 2.01
CA TRP A 296 -52.04 1.39 2.79
C TRP A 296 -50.53 1.48 2.60
N THR A 297 -50.03 2.65 2.23
CA THR A 297 -48.60 2.88 2.04
C THR A 297 -48.12 3.85 3.10
N TYR A 298 -47.28 3.36 4.00
CA TYR A 298 -46.73 4.12 5.09
C TYR A 298 -45.26 4.43 4.88
N GLN A 299 -44.85 5.65 5.18
CA GLN A 299 -43.46 6.03 5.32
C GLN A 299 -42.98 5.65 6.72
N ILE A 300 -41.91 4.87 6.80
CA ILE A 300 -41.23 4.60 8.06
C ILE A 300 -40.37 5.83 8.41
N PRO A 301 -40.62 6.52 9.54
CA PRO A 301 -39.79 7.65 9.94
C PRO A 301 -38.42 7.16 10.43
N ALA A 302 -37.37 7.93 10.16
CA ALA A 302 -36.02 7.61 10.63
C ALA A 302 -35.90 7.55 12.16
N SER A 303 -36.79 8.22 12.90
CA SER A 303 -36.86 8.14 14.36
C SER A 303 -37.24 6.76 14.89
N PHE A 304 -37.85 5.90 14.07
CA PHE A 304 -38.26 4.55 14.48
C PHE A 304 -37.05 3.64 14.79
N TYR A 305 -35.93 3.82 14.08
CA TYR A 305 -34.69 3.05 14.26
C TYR A 305 -33.60 3.88 14.97
N ASN A 306 -33.97 4.63 16.02
CA ASN A 306 -33.07 5.58 16.67
C ASN A 306 -31.85 4.89 17.31
N GLY A 307 -32.02 3.70 17.89
CA GLY A 307 -30.92 2.90 18.45
C GLY A 307 -29.90 2.53 17.38
N LEU A 308 -30.35 1.98 16.26
CA LEU A 308 -29.50 1.64 15.11
C LEU A 308 -28.79 2.88 14.54
N HIS A 309 -29.54 3.97 14.29
CA HIS A 309 -28.97 5.20 13.76
C HIS A 309 -27.97 5.86 14.71
N ARG A 310 -28.16 5.77 16.04
CA ARG A 310 -27.19 6.25 17.02
C ARG A 310 -25.88 5.48 16.92
N GLN A 311 -25.93 4.15 16.79
CA GLN A 311 -24.72 3.35 16.60
C GLN A 311 -24.01 3.72 15.29
N ILE A 312 -24.75 3.85 14.17
CA ILE A 312 -24.15 4.24 12.88
C ILE A 312 -23.50 5.62 12.94
N LYS A 313 -24.18 6.62 13.50
CA LYS A 313 -23.60 7.97 13.68
C LYS A 313 -22.35 7.94 14.55
N LEU A 314 -22.36 7.16 15.63
CA LEU A 314 -21.19 7.02 16.51
C LEU A 314 -20.00 6.42 15.75
N PHE A 315 -20.18 5.26 15.11
CA PHE A 315 -19.09 4.60 14.39
C PHE A 315 -18.61 5.43 13.19
N ALA A 316 -19.52 6.02 12.42
CA ALA A 316 -19.14 6.91 11.31
C ALA A 316 -18.36 8.14 11.82
N GLY A 317 -18.81 8.76 12.92
CA GLY A 317 -18.13 9.90 13.53
C GLY A 317 -16.75 9.55 14.08
N VAL A 318 -16.62 8.42 14.78
CA VAL A 318 -15.33 7.93 15.28
C VAL A 318 -14.39 7.58 14.12
N SER A 319 -14.88 6.88 13.09
CA SER A 319 -14.12 6.57 11.87
C SER A 319 -13.65 7.84 11.16
N PHE A 320 -14.49 8.85 11.04
CA PHE A 320 -14.12 10.13 10.42
C PHE A 320 -13.10 10.90 11.27
N LEU A 321 -13.29 10.97 12.59
CA LEU A 321 -12.35 11.64 13.50
C LEU A 321 -10.98 10.95 13.48
N LEU A 322 -10.94 9.62 13.56
CA LEU A 322 -9.71 8.84 13.50
C LEU A 322 -9.00 9.03 12.16
N PHE A 323 -9.76 9.02 11.06
CA PHE A 323 -9.24 9.28 9.73
C PHE A 323 -8.57 10.65 9.64
N LEU A 324 -9.23 11.71 10.12
CA LEU A 324 -8.64 13.05 10.18
C LEU A 324 -7.42 13.07 11.10
N LEU A 325 -7.49 12.49 12.29
CA LEU A 325 -6.36 12.46 13.22
C LEU A 325 -5.11 11.90 12.56
N ILE A 326 -5.21 10.74 11.90
CA ILE A 326 -4.06 10.10 11.22
C ILE A 326 -3.60 10.93 10.01
N ALA A 327 -4.53 11.48 9.22
CA ALA A 327 -4.20 12.28 8.04
C ALA A 327 -3.30 13.48 8.38
N PHE A 328 -3.57 14.14 9.52
CA PHE A 328 -2.85 15.33 9.97
C PHE A 328 -1.54 15.05 10.73
N ILE A 329 -1.19 13.80 11.05
CA ILE A 329 0.11 13.45 11.65
C ILE A 329 1.22 13.75 10.64
N PRO A 330 2.23 14.59 10.93
CA PRO A 330 3.32 14.86 9.99
C PRO A 330 4.05 13.58 9.54
N GLY A 331 4.38 13.47 8.24
CA GLY A 331 5.01 12.25 7.69
C GLY A 331 6.35 11.88 8.33
N TRP A 332 7.03 12.86 8.91
CA TRP A 332 8.30 12.70 9.63
C TRP A 332 8.11 12.46 11.14
N TRP A 333 6.91 12.20 11.63
CA TRP A 333 6.74 11.85 13.04
C TRP A 333 6.94 10.35 13.27
N PRO A 334 7.63 9.95 14.36
CA PRO A 334 7.91 8.54 14.66
C PRO A 334 6.63 7.73 14.95
N VAL A 335 5.50 8.41 15.18
CA VAL A 335 4.19 7.80 15.44
C VAL A 335 3.80 6.81 14.34
N PHE A 336 4.14 7.07 13.07
CA PHE A 336 3.83 6.11 11.99
C PHE A 336 4.55 4.77 12.18
N SER A 337 5.82 4.77 12.61
CA SER A 337 6.56 3.55 12.92
C SER A 337 6.06 2.84 14.19
N TRP A 338 5.52 3.59 15.15
CA TRP A 338 4.84 3.01 16.32
C TRP A 338 3.56 2.29 15.93
N ILE A 339 2.76 2.88 15.04
CA ILE A 339 1.53 2.25 14.55
C ILE A 339 1.87 1.05 13.65
N GLY A 340 2.80 1.24 12.71
CA GLY A 340 3.21 0.24 11.74
C GLY A 340 2.25 0.09 10.55
N ALA A 341 2.79 -0.23 9.38
CA ALA A 341 2.02 -0.38 8.14
C ALA A 341 0.82 -1.35 8.23
N PRO A 342 0.93 -2.56 8.85
CA PRO A 342 -0.21 -3.46 8.98
C PRO A 342 -1.38 -2.88 9.78
N ALA A 343 -1.09 -2.14 10.86
CA ALA A 343 -2.12 -1.51 11.67
C ALA A 343 -2.76 -0.32 10.96
N LEU A 344 -1.95 0.52 10.27
CA LEU A 344 -2.45 1.62 9.45
C LEU A 344 -3.43 1.14 8.38
N ILE A 345 -3.12 0.00 7.73
CA ILE A 345 -4.02 -0.65 6.79
C ILE A 345 -5.34 -1.04 7.47
N CYS A 346 -5.30 -1.70 8.64
CA CYS A 346 -6.51 -2.07 9.37
C CYS A 346 -7.35 -0.83 9.76
N PHE A 347 -6.70 0.23 10.26
CA PHE A 347 -7.38 1.48 10.58
C PHE A 347 -7.98 2.16 9.36
N ALA A 348 -7.29 2.17 8.22
CA ALA A 348 -7.80 2.78 6.99
C ALA A 348 -9.11 2.11 6.58
N PHE A 349 -9.17 0.78 6.58
CA PHE A 349 -10.40 0.07 6.23
C PHE A 349 -11.50 0.17 7.28
N ALA A 350 -11.16 0.25 8.56
CA ALA A 350 -12.12 0.62 9.60
C ALA A 350 -12.71 2.03 9.33
N CYS A 351 -11.86 2.99 8.95
CA CYS A 351 -12.28 4.35 8.64
C CYS A 351 -13.16 4.41 7.40
N TYR A 352 -12.70 3.86 6.27
CA TYR A 352 -13.44 3.85 5.00
C TYR A 352 -14.80 3.17 5.12
N THR A 353 -14.84 2.01 5.79
CA THR A 353 -16.09 1.26 5.99
C THR A 353 -17.09 2.07 6.82
N GLY A 354 -16.63 2.69 7.91
CA GLY A 354 -17.49 3.50 8.79
C GLY A 354 -17.94 4.80 8.14
N ILE A 355 -17.05 5.49 7.41
CA ILE A 355 -17.39 6.69 6.63
C ILE A 355 -18.42 6.34 5.56
N TYR A 356 -18.22 5.24 4.82
CA TYR A 356 -19.18 4.80 3.80
C TYR A 356 -20.54 4.44 4.40
N ALA A 357 -20.58 3.76 5.56
CA ALA A 357 -21.84 3.52 6.28
C ALA A 357 -22.52 4.84 6.70
N GLY A 358 -21.74 5.84 7.12
CA GLY A 358 -22.21 7.21 7.36
C GLY A 358 -22.80 7.85 6.10
N LEU A 359 -22.14 7.72 4.94
CA LEU A 359 -22.64 8.23 3.66
C LEU A 359 -23.95 7.54 3.24
N LEU A 360 -24.08 6.23 3.46
CA LEU A 360 -25.35 5.51 3.25
C LEU A 360 -26.46 6.06 4.15
N TYR A 361 -26.15 6.39 5.41
CA TYR A 361 -27.10 7.04 6.32
C TYR A 361 -27.49 8.43 5.86
N LEU A 362 -26.55 9.26 5.41
CA LEU A 362 -26.83 10.59 4.86
C LEU A 362 -27.77 10.48 3.66
N ASP A 363 -27.44 9.64 2.67
CA ASP A 363 -28.21 9.47 1.44
C ASP A 363 -29.62 8.92 1.68
N LYS A 364 -29.74 7.87 2.49
CA LYS A 364 -30.98 7.09 2.59
C LYS A 364 -31.90 7.54 3.73
N SER A 365 -31.34 8.16 4.76
CA SER A 365 -32.11 8.68 5.90
C SER A 365 -32.37 10.17 5.81
N LEU A 366 -31.32 10.99 5.77
CA LEU A 366 -31.44 12.46 5.92
C LEU A 366 -31.80 13.14 4.60
N LEU A 367 -31.16 12.72 3.51
CA LEU A 367 -31.32 13.27 2.17
C LEU A 367 -32.17 12.36 1.27
N ARG A 368 -33.08 11.59 1.87
CA ARG A 368 -33.92 10.61 1.16
C ARG A 368 -34.68 11.21 -0.04
N ASN A 369 -35.09 12.47 0.06
CA ASN A 369 -35.85 13.17 -0.97
C ASN A 369 -34.97 13.95 -1.96
N TRP A 370 -33.66 14.05 -1.72
CA TRP A 370 -32.75 14.71 -2.63
C TRP A 370 -32.46 13.82 -3.84
N LYS A 371 -32.50 14.42 -5.04
CA LYS A 371 -32.28 13.69 -6.30
C LYS A 371 -30.82 13.26 -6.49
N ILE A 372 -29.89 13.99 -5.88
CA ILE A 372 -28.45 13.77 -6.00
C ILE A 372 -27.93 13.19 -4.69
N SER A 373 -27.32 12.00 -4.76
CA SER A 373 -26.63 11.40 -3.62
C SER A 373 -25.36 12.15 -3.26
N VAL A 374 -25.01 12.22 -1.97
CA VAL A 374 -23.75 12.80 -1.48
C VAL A 374 -22.56 12.07 -2.09
N ARG A 375 -22.65 10.75 -2.28
CA ARG A 375 -21.61 9.95 -2.95
C ARG A 375 -21.36 10.43 -4.38
N PHE A 376 -22.42 10.73 -5.15
CA PHE A 376 -22.27 11.27 -6.50
C PHE A 376 -21.69 12.69 -6.48
N LEU A 377 -22.08 13.52 -5.51
CA LEU A 377 -21.48 14.84 -5.31
C LEU A 377 -19.97 14.74 -5.01
N LEU A 378 -19.54 13.77 -4.18
CA LEU A 378 -18.11 13.53 -3.92
C LEU A 378 -17.35 13.12 -5.18
N VAL A 379 -17.97 12.38 -6.10
CA VAL A 379 -17.36 12.06 -7.41
C VAL A 379 -17.21 13.33 -8.27
N ILE A 380 -18.21 14.20 -8.27
CA ILE A 380 -18.11 15.50 -8.96
C ILE A 380 -16.97 16.34 -8.36
N ILE A 381 -16.90 16.42 -7.02
CA ILE A 381 -15.82 17.15 -6.32
C ILE A 381 -14.46 16.57 -6.70
N LEU A 382 -14.31 15.25 -6.73
CA LEU A 382 -13.07 14.58 -7.15
C LEU A 382 -12.66 14.96 -8.59
N ILE A 383 -13.61 14.97 -9.53
CA ILE A 383 -13.37 15.35 -10.93
C ILE A 383 -12.98 16.83 -11.05
N ILE A 384 -13.64 17.71 -10.30
CA ILE A 384 -13.29 19.14 -10.29
C ILE A 384 -11.91 19.34 -9.67
N CYS A 385 -11.64 18.69 -8.53
CA CYS A 385 -10.36 18.82 -7.83
C CYS A 385 -9.21 18.28 -8.66
N SER A 386 -9.37 17.18 -9.40
CA SER A 386 -8.31 16.64 -10.26
C SER A 386 -7.88 17.60 -11.38
N PHE A 387 -8.75 18.53 -11.79
CA PHE A 387 -8.40 19.58 -12.75
C PHE A 387 -7.52 20.68 -12.12
N TYR A 388 -7.82 21.09 -10.89
CA TYR A 388 -7.12 22.21 -10.22
C TYR A 388 -5.90 21.78 -9.40
N ASN A 389 -5.97 20.61 -8.77
CA ASN A 389 -4.94 20.13 -7.88
C ASN A 389 -3.65 19.89 -8.66
N GLN A 390 -2.56 20.36 -8.07
CA GLN A 390 -1.21 20.26 -8.60
C GLN A 390 -0.55 19.02 -8.01
N ASP A 391 -1.17 17.86 -8.22
CA ASP A 391 -0.85 16.58 -7.57
C ASP A 391 0.67 16.36 -7.45
N HIS A 392 1.16 16.26 -6.22
CA HIS A 392 2.55 15.91 -5.90
C HIS A 392 3.63 16.80 -6.58
N PRO A 393 3.62 18.12 -6.31
CA PRO A 393 4.63 19.01 -6.84
C PRO A 393 5.99 18.70 -6.20
N VAL A 394 7.03 18.70 -7.02
CA VAL A 394 8.40 18.44 -6.55
C VAL A 394 8.84 19.47 -5.51
N ARG A 395 9.51 19.01 -4.45
CA ARG A 395 10.09 19.87 -3.42
C ARG A 395 11.38 20.53 -3.92
N MET A 396 11.23 21.71 -4.52
CA MET A 396 12.33 22.53 -5.01
C MET A 396 12.44 23.84 -4.24
N THR A 397 13.64 24.43 -4.25
CA THR A 397 13.85 25.78 -3.72
C THR A 397 13.46 26.85 -4.76
N ALA A 398 13.39 28.10 -4.33
CA ALA A 398 13.16 29.23 -5.24
C ALA A 398 14.41 29.58 -6.07
N HIS A 399 15.59 29.11 -5.67
CA HIS A 399 16.84 29.45 -6.32
C HIS A 399 17.15 28.48 -7.46
N LYS A 400 17.66 29.01 -8.58
CA LYS A 400 18.22 28.17 -9.63
C LYS A 400 19.44 27.41 -9.10
N THR A 401 19.62 26.19 -9.60
CA THR A 401 20.81 25.40 -9.35
C THR A 401 22.05 26.20 -9.74
N LYS A 402 23.11 26.13 -8.93
CA LYS A 402 24.39 26.76 -9.26
C LYS A 402 24.95 26.16 -10.55
N THR A 403 25.82 26.91 -11.23
CA THR A 403 26.48 26.45 -12.45
C THR A 403 27.23 25.14 -12.19
N ARG A 404 26.83 24.08 -12.89
CA ARG A 404 27.47 22.75 -12.85
C ARG A 404 28.61 22.69 -13.86
N GLU A 405 29.71 22.03 -13.52
CA GLU A 405 30.84 21.76 -14.44
C GLU A 405 30.44 20.69 -15.47
N THR A 406 31.09 20.67 -16.63
CA THR A 406 30.85 19.61 -17.64
C THR A 406 31.49 18.29 -17.20
N VAL A 407 30.95 17.17 -17.67
CA VAL A 407 31.49 15.83 -17.38
C VAL A 407 32.92 15.68 -17.90
N VAL A 408 33.21 16.20 -19.11
CA VAL A 408 34.54 16.08 -19.72
C VAL A 408 35.57 16.90 -18.96
N ASP A 409 35.26 18.14 -18.57
CA ASP A 409 36.20 19.00 -17.83
C ASP A 409 36.49 18.40 -16.45
N HIS A 410 35.44 17.93 -15.77
CA HIS A 410 35.58 17.26 -14.49
C HIS A 410 36.42 15.98 -14.61
N PHE A 411 36.16 15.14 -15.62
CA PHE A 411 36.94 13.94 -15.89
C PHE A 411 38.42 14.24 -16.11
N ASN A 412 38.73 15.21 -16.98
CA ASN A 412 40.11 15.57 -17.28
C ASN A 412 40.85 16.03 -16.03
N ARG A 413 40.20 16.86 -15.20
CA ARG A 413 40.77 17.36 -13.94
C ARG A 413 40.92 16.26 -12.89
N TRP A 414 39.89 15.43 -12.70
CA TRP A 414 39.91 14.29 -11.79
C TRP A 414 41.00 13.29 -12.19
N PHE A 415 41.07 12.93 -13.48
CA PHE A 415 41.98 11.92 -14.00
C PHE A 415 43.44 12.33 -13.85
N MET A 416 43.76 13.62 -14.04
CA MET A 416 45.12 14.12 -13.84
C MET A 416 45.60 13.94 -12.39
N ASN A 417 44.72 14.18 -11.41
CA ASN A 417 45.03 13.94 -10.01
C ASN A 417 45.14 12.43 -9.70
N TYR A 418 44.19 11.65 -10.20
CA TYR A 418 44.15 10.19 -10.05
C TYR A 418 45.43 9.52 -10.61
N LYS A 419 45.82 9.89 -11.83
CA LYS A 419 47.05 9.43 -12.48
C LYS A 419 48.29 9.81 -11.66
N ALA A 420 48.38 11.07 -11.23
CA ALA A 420 49.52 11.54 -10.45
C ALA A 420 49.67 10.80 -9.11
N ASP A 421 48.56 10.40 -8.47
CA ASP A 421 48.58 9.64 -7.23
C ASP A 421 49.10 8.21 -7.44
N ILE A 422 48.69 7.53 -8.52
CA ILE A 422 49.20 6.19 -8.86
C ILE A 422 50.67 6.25 -9.26
N ASP A 423 51.06 7.25 -10.08
CA ASP A 423 52.44 7.39 -10.57
C ASP A 423 53.42 7.70 -9.42
N LYS A 424 53.00 8.43 -8.37
CA LYS A 424 53.83 8.69 -7.18
C LYS A 424 54.11 7.45 -6.33
N GLN A 425 53.27 6.43 -6.44
CA GLN A 425 53.39 5.19 -5.68
C GLN A 425 54.31 4.18 -6.38
N LYS A 426 54.93 4.55 -7.51
CA LYS A 426 55.81 3.69 -8.31
C LYS A 426 57.16 4.34 -8.58
N ASP A 427 58.16 3.48 -8.83
CA ASP A 427 59.44 3.88 -9.39
C ASP A 427 59.27 4.41 -10.82
N LYS A 428 60.06 5.43 -11.19
CA LYS A 428 59.93 6.16 -12.46
C LYS A 428 60.06 5.28 -13.72
N GLU A 429 60.62 4.08 -13.60
CA GLU A 429 60.83 3.14 -14.72
C GLU A 429 59.61 2.25 -15.01
N ASP A 430 58.58 2.20 -14.15
CA ASP A 430 57.43 1.27 -14.27
C ASP A 430 56.07 2.00 -14.45
N GLN A 431 56.08 3.11 -15.20
CA GLN A 431 54.87 3.90 -15.46
C GLN A 431 53.81 3.09 -16.22
N GLN A 432 52.62 3.06 -15.64
CA GLN A 432 51.51 2.28 -16.18
C GLN A 432 50.91 2.95 -17.42
N LYS A 433 50.82 2.21 -18.53
CA LYS A 433 50.28 2.74 -19.80
C LYS A 433 48.77 2.98 -19.78
N LYS A 434 48.04 2.26 -18.92
CA LYS A 434 46.57 2.22 -18.86
C LYS A 434 46.12 2.22 -17.41
N TYR A 435 45.28 3.16 -16.97
CA TYR A 435 44.83 3.26 -15.57
C TYR A 435 43.40 2.72 -15.42
N PRO A 436 43.08 1.93 -14.37
CA PRO A 436 41.74 1.43 -14.16
C PRO A 436 40.81 2.58 -13.73
N VAL A 437 39.70 2.79 -14.43
CA VAL A 437 38.67 3.78 -14.04
C VAL A 437 37.34 3.08 -13.90
N VAL A 438 36.72 3.19 -12.73
CA VAL A 438 35.52 2.46 -12.36
C VAL A 438 34.26 3.30 -12.61
N PHE A 439 33.28 2.65 -13.21
CA PHE A 439 31.95 3.16 -13.49
C PHE A 439 30.93 2.20 -12.88
N ILE A 440 29.91 2.71 -12.19
CA ILE A 440 28.94 1.88 -11.48
C ILE A 440 27.55 2.11 -12.05
N CYS A 441 26.86 1.02 -12.39
CA CYS A 441 25.45 1.00 -12.75
C CYS A 441 24.68 0.25 -11.65
N ALA A 442 23.56 0.78 -11.18
CA ALA A 442 22.76 0.14 -10.13
C ALA A 442 21.29 0.03 -10.53
N GLU A 443 20.81 -1.22 -10.61
CA GLU A 443 19.46 -1.54 -11.04
C GLU A 443 18.38 -1.21 -10.00
N GLY A 444 17.21 -0.82 -10.51
CA GLY A 444 16.03 -0.55 -9.70
C GLY A 444 15.36 -1.79 -9.09
N GLY A 445 14.79 -1.61 -7.89
CA GLY A 445 14.13 -2.69 -7.15
C GLY A 445 13.77 -2.37 -5.70
N ALA A 446 13.31 -1.13 -5.43
CA ALA A 446 13.00 -0.60 -4.09
C ALA A 446 14.17 -0.76 -3.09
N LEU A 447 13.91 -0.77 -1.77
CA LEU A 447 15.01 -0.81 -0.78
C LEU A 447 15.85 -2.08 -0.86
N ARG A 448 15.34 -3.18 -1.44
CA ARG A 448 16.16 -4.38 -1.65
C ARG A 448 17.42 -4.07 -2.47
N THR A 449 17.26 -3.49 -3.66
CA THR A 449 18.43 -3.17 -4.49
C THR A 449 19.20 -1.98 -3.96
N GLY A 450 18.54 -1.07 -3.24
CA GLY A 450 19.21 0.02 -2.51
C GLY A 450 20.18 -0.49 -1.44
N ALA A 451 19.70 -1.39 -0.57
CA ALA A 451 20.49 -2.03 0.47
C ALA A 451 21.63 -2.84 -0.13
N TYR A 452 21.34 -3.70 -1.12
CA TYR A 452 22.36 -4.46 -1.83
C TYR A 452 23.43 -3.54 -2.44
N THR A 453 23.02 -2.46 -3.10
CA THR A 453 23.96 -1.53 -3.74
C THR A 453 24.90 -0.85 -2.75
N SER A 454 24.37 -0.25 -1.68
CA SER A 454 25.20 0.46 -0.69
C SER A 454 26.10 -0.49 0.09
N LEU A 455 25.56 -1.66 0.47
CA LEU A 455 26.31 -2.67 1.20
C LEU A 455 27.38 -3.32 0.34
N PHE A 456 27.07 -3.66 -0.91
CA PHE A 456 28.04 -4.28 -1.82
C PHE A 456 29.24 -3.37 -2.04
N LEU A 457 29.01 -2.08 -2.37
CA LEU A 457 30.08 -1.12 -2.61
C LEU A 457 30.90 -0.82 -1.34
N SER A 458 30.24 -0.67 -0.19
CA SER A 458 30.93 -0.45 1.09
C SER A 458 31.77 -1.67 1.48
N SER A 459 31.23 -2.88 1.33
CA SER A 459 31.92 -4.14 1.66
C SER A 459 33.06 -4.43 0.68
N LEU A 460 32.87 -4.17 -0.61
CA LEU A 460 33.93 -4.28 -1.63
C LEU A 460 35.08 -3.31 -1.31
N SER A 461 34.76 -2.06 -0.99
CA SER A 461 35.76 -1.06 -0.59
C SER A 461 36.53 -1.52 0.65
N ALA A 462 35.82 -1.97 1.69
CA ALA A 462 36.42 -2.45 2.94
C ALA A 462 37.31 -3.68 2.73
N LYS A 463 36.91 -4.61 1.85
CA LYS A 463 37.67 -5.81 1.57
C LYS A 463 38.95 -5.49 0.79
N LEU A 464 38.86 -4.68 -0.26
CA LEU A 464 40.01 -4.25 -1.07
C LEU A 464 41.02 -3.43 -0.25
N GLU A 465 40.53 -2.54 0.61
CA GLU A 465 41.35 -1.79 1.56
C GLU A 465 42.09 -2.72 2.53
N LYS A 466 41.39 -3.68 3.14
CA LYS A 466 41.96 -4.59 4.13
C LYS A 466 42.96 -5.59 3.54
N GLU A 467 42.62 -6.20 2.41
CA GLU A 467 43.37 -7.35 1.86
C GLU A 467 44.44 -6.93 0.85
N GLN A 468 44.27 -5.77 0.21
CA GLN A 468 45.13 -5.34 -0.90
C GLN A 468 45.62 -3.90 -0.77
N ASN A 469 45.27 -3.20 0.32
CA ASN A 469 45.60 -1.79 0.55
C ASN A 469 45.12 -0.84 -0.58
N ILE A 470 44.09 -1.25 -1.32
CA ILE A 470 43.53 -0.50 -2.45
C ILE A 470 42.49 0.52 -1.99
N ASP A 471 42.66 1.79 -2.40
CA ASP A 471 41.67 2.86 -2.25
C ASP A 471 40.63 2.81 -3.39
N PHE A 472 39.70 1.86 -3.30
CA PHE A 472 38.71 1.60 -4.36
C PHE A 472 37.89 2.85 -4.72
N LYS A 473 37.47 3.63 -3.72
CA LYS A 473 36.62 4.83 -3.92
C LYS A 473 37.27 5.87 -4.82
N ARG A 474 38.61 6.03 -4.78
CA ARG A 474 39.34 6.97 -5.66
C ARG A 474 39.29 6.59 -7.13
N SER A 475 39.01 5.33 -7.44
CA SER A 475 38.95 4.84 -8.81
C SER A 475 37.57 5.05 -9.45
N ILE A 476 36.56 5.40 -8.66
CA ILE A 476 35.19 5.59 -9.12
C ILE A 476 35.05 6.99 -9.72
N PHE A 477 34.75 7.04 -11.03
CA PHE A 477 34.50 8.30 -11.72
C PHE A 477 33.01 8.61 -11.87
N ALA A 478 32.18 7.60 -12.17
CA ALA A 478 30.75 7.82 -12.39
C ALA A 478 29.87 6.71 -11.83
N ILE A 479 28.69 7.09 -11.35
CA ILE A 479 27.67 6.22 -10.80
C ILE A 479 26.31 6.58 -11.44
N SER A 480 25.57 5.59 -11.95
CA SER A 480 24.28 5.75 -12.61
C SER A 480 23.26 4.81 -11.96
N GLY A 481 22.20 5.39 -11.37
CA GLY A 481 21.23 4.65 -10.58
C GLY A 481 19.81 4.77 -11.10
N VAL A 482 19.02 3.74 -10.83
CA VAL A 482 17.58 3.70 -11.09
C VAL A 482 16.84 3.22 -9.83
N SER A 483 15.70 3.83 -9.50
CA SER A 483 14.82 3.41 -8.41
C SER A 483 15.58 3.15 -7.10
N GLY A 484 15.38 1.99 -6.49
CA GLY A 484 16.14 1.49 -5.35
C GLY A 484 17.66 1.60 -5.49
N GLY A 485 18.22 1.29 -6.66
CA GLY A 485 19.66 1.42 -6.93
C GLY A 485 20.14 2.86 -6.81
N ALA A 486 19.32 3.84 -7.21
CA ALA A 486 19.61 5.26 -6.99
C ALA A 486 19.63 5.65 -5.50
N VAL A 487 18.77 5.04 -4.68
CA VAL A 487 18.79 5.22 -3.21
C VAL A 487 20.09 4.65 -2.62
N GLY A 488 20.50 3.46 -3.06
CA GLY A 488 21.74 2.81 -2.62
C GLY A 488 23.00 3.58 -3.01
N LEU A 489 23.09 3.99 -4.28
CA LEU A 489 24.16 4.87 -4.76
C LEU A 489 24.14 6.22 -4.06
N GLY A 490 22.95 6.77 -3.82
CA GLY A 490 22.76 8.02 -3.10
C GLY A 490 23.33 7.96 -1.67
N LEU A 491 23.05 6.89 -0.93
CA LEU A 491 23.61 6.67 0.41
C LEU A 491 25.12 6.45 0.37
N TYR A 492 25.61 5.58 -0.53
CA TYR A 492 27.05 5.34 -0.68
C TYR A 492 27.80 6.63 -1.02
N ASN A 493 27.26 7.44 -1.94
CA ASN A 493 27.83 8.74 -2.30
C ASN A 493 27.80 9.72 -1.11
N ALA A 494 26.70 9.76 -0.36
CA ALA A 494 26.58 10.59 0.83
C ALA A 494 27.62 10.23 1.90
N LEU A 495 27.83 8.94 2.18
CA LEU A 495 28.77 8.46 3.19
C LEU A 495 30.24 8.60 2.75
N THR A 496 30.52 8.43 1.46
CA THR A 496 31.89 8.28 0.94
C THR A 496 32.47 9.59 0.38
N PHE A 497 31.65 10.41 -0.29
CA PHE A 497 32.12 11.57 -1.06
C PHE A 497 31.53 12.91 -0.59
N GLU A 498 30.25 12.94 -0.18
CA GLU A 498 29.60 14.19 0.26
C GLU A 498 29.94 14.56 1.70
N ASN A 499 29.99 13.58 2.60
CA ASN A 499 30.23 13.86 4.01
C ASN A 499 31.61 14.53 4.20
N ASN A 500 31.64 15.60 4.99
CA ASN A 500 32.88 16.30 5.31
C ASN A 500 33.74 15.52 6.32
N VAL A 501 33.14 14.58 7.04
CA VAL A 501 33.86 13.65 7.91
C VAL A 501 34.12 12.35 7.17
N GLN A 502 35.39 11.96 7.10
CA GLN A 502 35.80 10.69 6.50
C GLN A 502 35.25 9.52 7.32
N VAL A 503 34.42 8.71 6.68
CA VAL A 503 33.89 7.47 7.26
C VAL A 503 34.75 6.30 6.76
N SER A 504 35.22 5.45 7.68
CA SER A 504 35.96 4.24 7.28
C SER A 504 35.06 3.29 6.49
N SER A 505 35.64 2.50 5.58
CA SER A 505 34.87 1.56 4.76
C SER A 505 34.08 0.56 5.62
N LYS A 506 34.67 0.08 6.73
CA LYS A 506 34.00 -0.81 7.69
C LYS A 506 32.81 -0.14 8.37
N THR A 507 32.96 1.12 8.78
CA THR A 507 31.86 1.91 9.37
C THR A 507 30.76 2.16 8.34
N SER A 508 31.10 2.40 7.07
CA SER A 508 30.13 2.60 5.98
C SER A 508 29.20 1.39 5.79
N VAL A 509 29.72 0.17 5.96
CA VAL A 509 28.89 -1.06 5.91
C VAL A 509 27.83 -1.03 7.01
N GLU A 510 28.22 -0.71 8.24
CA GLU A 510 27.30 -0.68 9.40
C GLU A 510 26.26 0.43 9.28
N LEU A 511 26.67 1.65 8.90
CA LEU A 511 25.76 2.77 8.67
C LEU A 511 24.78 2.46 7.52
N SER A 512 25.23 1.77 6.48
CA SER A 512 24.36 1.30 5.40
C SER A 512 23.29 0.34 5.93
N LYS A 513 23.64 -0.61 6.80
CA LYS A 513 22.66 -1.53 7.39
C LYS A 513 21.60 -0.77 8.18
N GLN A 514 22.04 0.14 9.04
CA GLN A 514 21.14 0.95 9.89
C GLN A 514 20.20 1.84 9.06
N PHE A 515 20.68 2.45 7.97
CA PHE A 515 19.85 3.27 7.09
C PHE A 515 18.65 2.51 6.53
N PHE A 516 18.90 1.31 5.99
CA PHE A 516 17.89 0.50 5.29
C PHE A 516 16.98 -0.31 6.23
N GLN A 517 17.36 -0.45 7.51
CA GLN A 517 16.51 -1.00 8.57
C GLN A 517 15.46 0.00 9.07
N HIS A 518 15.61 1.29 8.76
CA HIS A 518 14.62 2.30 9.14
C HIS A 518 13.28 2.06 8.43
N ASP A 519 12.17 2.20 9.16
CA ASP A 519 10.83 2.05 8.60
C ASP A 519 10.43 3.28 7.76
N THR A 520 10.54 3.14 6.44
CA THR A 520 10.06 4.17 5.49
C THR A 520 8.67 3.85 4.94
N LEU A 521 8.16 2.64 5.14
CA LEU A 521 6.87 2.21 4.60
C LEU A 521 5.70 2.78 5.41
N SER A 522 5.75 2.75 6.74
CA SER A 522 4.62 3.21 7.56
C SER A 522 4.26 4.67 7.32
N PRO A 523 5.22 5.62 7.21
CA PRO A 523 4.92 6.99 6.79
C PRO A 523 4.23 7.09 5.41
N ILE A 524 4.68 6.31 4.42
CA ILE A 524 4.07 6.29 3.09
C ILE A 524 2.63 5.78 3.17
N ILE A 525 2.39 4.65 3.83
CA ILE A 525 1.06 4.05 3.98
C ILE A 525 0.12 4.99 4.75
N GLY A 526 0.63 5.61 5.81
CA GLY A 526 -0.11 6.58 6.61
C GLY A 526 -0.53 7.81 5.81
N LYS A 527 0.30 8.28 4.88
CA LYS A 527 -0.09 9.36 3.97
C LYS A 527 -0.98 8.88 2.85
N MET A 528 -0.63 7.80 2.17
CA MET A 528 -1.41 7.24 1.06
C MET A 528 -2.87 6.95 1.43
N LEU A 529 -3.11 6.35 2.61
CA LEU A 529 -4.45 5.92 3.02
C LEU A 529 -5.21 6.96 3.86
N PHE A 530 -4.62 8.12 4.15
CA PHE A 530 -5.29 9.13 4.98
C PHE A 530 -5.07 10.54 4.45
N GLY A 531 -3.84 11.07 4.55
CA GLY A 531 -3.53 12.42 4.10
C GLY A 531 -3.78 12.61 2.61
N ASP A 532 -3.16 11.78 1.79
CA ASP A 532 -3.23 11.88 0.34
C ASP A 532 -4.63 11.60 -0.20
N PHE A 533 -5.36 10.71 0.48
CA PHE A 533 -6.79 10.50 0.19
C PHE A 533 -7.60 11.80 0.36
N LEU A 534 -7.29 12.65 1.35
CA LEU A 534 -7.92 13.97 1.47
C LEU A 534 -7.51 14.92 0.34
N ASN A 535 -6.24 14.91 -0.07
CA ASN A 535 -5.76 15.75 -1.19
C ASN A 535 -6.58 15.52 -2.47
N LEU A 536 -7.05 14.29 -2.73
CA LEU A 536 -7.90 14.00 -3.90
C LEU A 536 -9.19 14.83 -3.95
N PHE A 537 -9.71 15.26 -2.79
CA PHE A 537 -10.95 16.05 -2.68
C PHE A 537 -10.68 17.53 -2.43
N LEU A 538 -9.45 18.00 -2.60
CA LEU A 538 -9.06 19.39 -2.43
C LEU A 538 -8.57 19.98 -3.75
N PRO A 539 -8.96 21.23 -4.11
CA PRO A 539 -8.48 21.88 -5.32
C PRO A 539 -7.04 22.39 -5.19
N ILE A 540 -6.46 22.33 -3.98
CA ILE A 540 -5.10 22.78 -3.68
C ILE A 540 -4.30 21.63 -3.08
N HIS A 541 -3.02 21.58 -3.43
CA HIS A 541 -2.09 20.60 -2.89
C HIS A 541 -1.66 20.98 -1.46
N ILE A 542 -1.93 20.11 -0.47
CA ILE A 542 -1.44 20.27 0.90
C ILE A 542 -0.20 19.39 1.11
N LYS A 543 0.96 20.02 1.32
CA LYS A 543 2.25 19.33 1.51
C LYS A 543 2.25 18.34 2.67
N LEU A 544 1.53 18.64 3.75
CA LEU A 544 1.40 17.75 4.91
C LEU A 544 0.81 16.38 4.55
N PHE A 545 -0.02 16.34 3.51
CA PHE A 545 -0.75 15.15 3.09
C PHE A 545 0.00 14.35 2.02
N ASP A 546 1.10 14.87 1.50
CA ASP A 546 1.86 14.27 0.41
C ASP A 546 2.69 13.05 0.87
N ARG A 547 2.41 11.89 0.29
CA ARG A 547 3.13 10.65 0.60
C ARG A 547 4.57 10.60 0.06
N SER A 548 4.87 11.34 -1.01
CA SER A 548 6.24 11.46 -1.53
C SER A 548 7.13 12.35 -0.66
N ILE A 549 6.57 13.42 -0.09
CA ILE A 549 7.29 14.24 0.90
C ILE A 549 7.56 13.42 2.17
N ALA A 550 6.60 12.58 2.60
CA ALA A 550 6.81 11.67 3.72
C ALA A 550 7.96 10.68 3.45
N LEU A 551 8.06 10.14 2.23
CA LEU A 551 9.18 9.27 1.83
C LEU A 551 10.52 10.01 1.89
N GLU A 552 10.64 11.18 1.26
CA GLU A 552 11.86 11.99 1.30
C GLU A 552 12.30 12.28 2.73
N LYS A 553 11.35 12.72 3.57
CA LYS A 553 11.60 13.03 4.97
C LYS A 553 12.02 11.80 5.77
N SER A 554 11.46 10.61 5.48
CA SER A 554 11.86 9.38 6.15
C SER A 554 13.33 9.00 5.86
N TRP A 555 13.84 9.26 4.65
CA TRP A 555 15.26 9.09 4.35
C TRP A 555 16.12 10.16 4.99
N GLU A 556 15.68 11.42 5.01
CA GLU A 556 16.38 12.49 5.72
C GLU A 556 16.52 12.15 7.21
N GLN A 557 15.50 11.59 7.83
CA GLN A 557 15.53 11.15 9.22
C GLN A 557 16.38 9.91 9.46
N SER A 558 16.28 8.93 8.56
CA SER A 558 17.14 7.75 8.61
C SER A 558 18.60 8.17 8.57
N TYR A 559 19.00 9.02 7.61
CA TYR A 559 20.36 9.56 7.53
C TYR A 559 20.74 10.40 8.76
N GLN A 560 19.82 11.23 9.27
CA GLN A 560 20.07 12.05 10.47
C GLN A 560 20.42 11.19 11.69
N SER A 561 19.84 9.99 11.80
CA SER A 561 20.09 9.08 12.93
C SER A 561 21.49 8.43 12.88
N LEU A 562 22.15 8.48 11.73
CA LEU A 562 23.49 7.90 11.51
C LEU A 562 24.62 8.88 11.80
N ILE A 563 24.33 10.18 11.79
CA ILE A 563 25.31 11.26 11.90
C ILE A 563 25.16 12.01 13.22
N ASN A 564 26.25 12.63 13.67
CA ASN A 564 26.19 13.49 14.86
C ASN A 564 25.31 14.72 14.59
N HIS A 565 24.61 15.23 15.61
CA HIS A 565 23.72 16.40 15.47
C HIS A 565 24.41 17.68 14.92
N ASN A 566 25.73 17.78 15.06
CA ASN A 566 26.52 18.91 14.55
C ASN A 566 26.94 18.75 13.07
N GLN A 567 26.72 17.58 12.47
CA GLN A 567 27.03 17.32 11.06
C GLN A 567 25.84 17.71 10.18
N GLU A 568 26.15 18.26 9.01
CA GLU A 568 25.13 18.57 8.01
C GLU A 568 24.52 17.28 7.46
N ASN A 569 23.20 17.26 7.34
CA ASN A 569 22.46 16.15 6.77
C ASN A 569 22.45 16.27 5.24
N VAL A 570 23.30 15.48 4.58
CA VAL A 570 23.42 15.45 3.12
C VAL A 570 22.06 15.23 2.44
N PHE A 571 21.20 14.36 2.97
CA PHE A 571 19.90 14.05 2.37
C PHE A 571 18.93 15.24 2.36
N SER A 572 19.07 16.20 3.28
CA SER A 572 18.26 17.43 3.32
C SER A 572 18.98 18.65 2.73
N SER A 573 20.27 18.54 2.45
CA SER A 573 21.08 19.55 1.75
C SER A 573 20.80 19.58 0.24
N SER A 574 21.32 20.58 -0.46
CA SER A 574 21.16 20.73 -1.91
C SER A 574 21.98 19.68 -2.66
N PHE A 575 21.36 19.06 -3.68
CA PHE A 575 21.97 18.01 -4.48
C PHE A 575 23.17 18.48 -5.30
N ALA A 576 23.16 19.75 -5.74
CA ALA A 576 24.19 20.34 -6.58
C ALA A 576 24.65 21.70 -6.03
N SER A 577 24.81 21.81 -4.70
CA SER A 577 25.28 23.05 -4.08
C SER A 577 26.80 23.22 -4.24
N GLY A 578 27.18 24.05 -5.20
CA GLY A 578 28.53 24.61 -5.28
C GLY A 578 29.44 23.86 -6.26
N LYS A 579 30.74 24.10 -6.13
CA LYS A 579 31.74 23.47 -7.01
C LYS A 579 31.92 22.02 -6.58
N ILE A 580 31.80 21.10 -7.53
CA ILE A 580 32.00 19.66 -7.29
C ILE A 580 33.37 19.41 -6.62
N LYS A 581 33.38 18.56 -5.58
CA LYS A 581 34.64 18.20 -4.90
C LYS A 581 35.55 17.45 -5.88
N PRO A 582 36.89 17.55 -5.76
CA PRO A 582 37.82 16.93 -6.71
C PRO A 582 37.65 15.42 -6.92
N ASN A 583 37.22 14.69 -5.89
CA ASN A 583 37.10 13.22 -5.90
C ASN A 583 35.64 12.73 -5.93
N GLN A 584 34.66 13.64 -6.07
CA GLN A 584 33.25 13.28 -6.08
C GLN A 584 32.88 12.75 -7.47
N PRO A 585 32.21 11.58 -7.57
CA PRO A 585 31.87 11.01 -8.87
C PRO A 585 30.75 11.80 -9.56
N LEU A 586 30.68 11.66 -10.88
CA LEU A 586 29.47 11.93 -11.64
C LEU A 586 28.33 11.05 -11.10
N PHE A 587 27.27 11.65 -10.58
CA PHE A 587 26.07 10.93 -10.16
C PHE A 587 24.93 11.22 -11.12
N ILE A 588 24.42 10.19 -11.80
CA ILE A 588 23.25 10.25 -12.68
C ILE A 588 22.09 9.51 -12.03
N ILE A 589 21.01 10.23 -11.79
CA ILE A 589 19.76 9.70 -11.25
C ILE A 589 18.74 9.68 -12.40
N ASN A 590 18.41 8.48 -12.89
CA ASN A 590 17.54 8.32 -14.05
C ASN A 590 16.06 8.41 -13.68
N THR A 591 15.26 9.03 -14.54
CA THR A 591 13.80 9.19 -14.39
C THR A 591 13.12 9.10 -15.75
N THR A 592 11.79 8.97 -15.77
CA THR A 592 11.01 8.83 -17.00
C THR A 592 10.02 9.98 -17.12
N GLU A 593 10.05 10.74 -18.20
CA GLU A 593 9.02 11.75 -18.49
C GLU A 593 7.76 11.08 -19.05
N VAL A 594 6.61 11.27 -18.40
CA VAL A 594 5.34 10.62 -18.78
C VAL A 594 4.85 11.10 -20.12
N GLU A 595 4.96 12.40 -20.39
CA GLU A 595 4.37 13.05 -21.56
C GLU A 595 5.08 12.67 -22.87
N THR A 596 6.36 12.32 -22.82
CA THR A 596 7.17 12.03 -24.02
C THR A 596 7.72 10.59 -24.06
N GLY A 597 7.73 9.88 -22.93
CA GLY A 597 8.38 8.58 -22.79
C GLY A 597 9.91 8.64 -22.79
N LEU A 598 10.50 9.85 -22.76
CA LEU A 598 11.95 10.00 -22.72
C LEU A 598 12.53 9.58 -21.37
N GLN A 599 13.67 8.90 -21.41
CA GLN A 599 14.55 8.76 -20.25
C GLN A 599 15.16 10.14 -19.96
N CYS A 600 14.91 10.70 -18.79
CA CYS A 600 15.51 11.94 -18.29
C CYS A 600 16.45 11.64 -17.12
N TRP A 601 17.18 12.65 -16.64
CA TRP A 601 18.02 12.51 -15.46
C TRP A 601 18.13 13.78 -14.63
N VAL A 602 18.53 13.57 -13.38
CA VAL A 602 19.08 14.59 -12.47
C VAL A 602 20.55 14.24 -12.25
N SER A 603 21.47 15.19 -12.47
CA SER A 603 22.91 14.95 -12.30
C SER A 603 23.67 16.12 -11.70
N ASN A 604 24.69 15.82 -10.88
CA ASN A 604 25.53 16.83 -10.22
C ASN A 604 26.48 17.56 -11.20
N LEU A 605 26.72 17.00 -12.38
CA LEU A 605 27.46 17.61 -13.49
C LEU A 605 26.56 17.79 -14.70
N VAL A 606 27.01 18.58 -15.68
CA VAL A 606 26.37 18.68 -16.99
C VAL A 606 26.96 17.59 -17.88
N PRO A 607 26.19 16.54 -18.23
CA PRO A 607 26.63 15.54 -19.19
C PRO A 607 26.50 16.14 -20.59
N ASP A 608 27.51 16.91 -20.98
CA ASP A 608 27.51 17.70 -22.18
C ASP A 608 27.53 16.80 -23.42
N SER A 609 26.73 17.13 -24.42
CA SER A 609 26.63 16.35 -25.67
C SER A 609 25.96 14.97 -25.57
N LEU A 610 25.35 14.61 -24.43
CA LEU A 610 24.40 13.49 -24.39
C LEU A 610 23.22 13.73 -25.36
N ALA A 611 22.65 12.66 -25.89
CA ALA A 611 21.58 12.76 -26.87
C ALA A 611 20.37 13.48 -26.23
N LEU A 612 19.81 14.47 -26.92
CA LEU A 612 18.66 15.25 -26.46
C LEU A 612 18.85 15.91 -25.07
N LYS A 613 20.09 16.32 -24.71
CA LYS A 613 20.40 16.87 -23.38
C LYS A 613 19.44 17.97 -22.90
N ASN A 614 19.03 18.88 -23.78
CA ASN A 614 18.15 20.01 -23.44
C ASN A 614 16.73 19.54 -23.03
N GLN A 615 16.33 18.34 -23.46
CA GLN A 615 15.05 17.73 -23.08
C GLN A 615 15.19 16.78 -21.89
N ARG A 616 16.36 16.15 -21.71
CA ARG A 616 16.56 15.06 -20.73
C ARG A 616 17.20 15.50 -19.41
N ASP A 617 17.99 16.57 -19.38
CA ASP A 617 18.60 17.08 -18.15
C ASP A 617 17.63 18.00 -17.39
N LEU A 618 17.09 17.50 -16.28
CA LEU A 618 16.09 18.25 -15.52
C LEU A 618 16.67 19.52 -14.88
N LEU A 619 17.91 19.45 -14.37
CA LEU A 619 18.57 20.58 -13.69
C LEU A 619 19.10 21.64 -14.65
N ALA A 620 19.00 21.43 -15.97
CA ALA A 620 19.36 22.46 -16.95
C ALA A 620 18.32 23.58 -16.97
N GLU A 621 17.04 23.24 -17.16
CA GLU A 621 15.97 24.24 -17.35
C GLU A 621 14.63 23.86 -16.70
N LYS A 622 14.40 22.59 -16.36
CA LYS A 622 13.07 22.12 -15.94
C LYS A 622 12.82 22.26 -14.44
N VAL A 623 13.86 22.11 -13.61
CA VAL A 623 13.76 22.20 -12.15
C VAL A 623 14.78 23.17 -11.58
N ASN A 624 14.40 23.80 -10.47
CA ASN A 624 15.31 24.59 -9.64
C ASN A 624 16.16 23.67 -8.74
N ASP A 625 16.94 24.27 -7.86
CA ASP A 625 17.74 23.53 -6.89
C ASP A 625 16.86 22.60 -6.03
N LEU A 626 17.34 21.36 -5.85
CA LEU A 626 16.63 20.26 -5.22
C LEU A 626 17.39 19.81 -3.98
N ASN A 627 16.66 19.34 -2.97
CA ASN A 627 17.28 18.56 -1.91
C ASN A 627 17.82 17.23 -2.48
N TYR A 628 18.90 16.72 -1.90
CA TYR A 628 19.52 15.44 -2.29
C TYR A 628 18.51 14.27 -2.25
N SER A 629 17.67 14.20 -1.21
CA SER A 629 16.56 13.23 -1.12
C SER A 629 15.51 13.40 -2.24
N THR A 630 15.18 14.64 -2.62
CA THR A 630 14.24 14.92 -3.71
C THR A 630 14.81 14.53 -5.06
N ALA A 631 16.10 14.80 -5.30
CA ALA A 631 16.81 14.37 -6.51
C ALA A 631 16.76 12.84 -6.67
N ILE A 632 17.07 12.08 -5.61
CA ILE A 632 16.93 10.62 -5.58
C ILE A 632 15.47 10.21 -5.83
N ASN A 633 14.52 10.93 -5.21
CA ASN A 633 13.10 10.58 -5.30
C ASN A 633 12.53 10.68 -6.71
N PHE A 634 13.15 11.42 -7.65
CA PHE A 634 12.75 11.38 -9.07
C PHE A 634 12.86 9.97 -9.67
N SER A 635 13.85 9.19 -9.22
CA SER A 635 14.06 7.83 -9.70
C SER A 635 13.14 6.80 -9.05
N THR A 636 12.45 7.15 -7.96
CA THR A 636 11.66 6.21 -7.15
C THR A 636 10.15 6.50 -7.19
N ARG A 637 9.68 7.19 -8.24
CA ARG A 637 8.28 7.55 -8.47
C ARG A 637 7.50 6.39 -9.09
N PHE A 638 7.06 5.44 -8.26
CA PHE A 638 6.26 4.29 -8.67
C PHE A 638 4.81 4.40 -8.17
N PRO A 639 3.83 4.83 -8.99
CA PRO A 639 2.53 5.35 -8.54
C PRO A 639 1.72 4.47 -7.59
N LEU A 640 1.95 3.16 -7.57
CA LEU A 640 1.34 2.27 -6.57
C LEU A 640 1.72 2.64 -5.12
N PHE A 641 2.92 3.18 -4.89
CA PHE A 641 3.42 3.57 -3.56
C PHE A 641 3.92 5.02 -3.52
N SER A 642 4.63 5.47 -4.55
CA SER A 642 5.17 6.84 -4.66
C SER A 642 4.60 7.49 -5.92
N PRO A 643 3.85 8.59 -5.80
CA PRO A 643 3.17 9.24 -6.92
C PRO A 643 4.17 9.88 -7.88
N ALA A 644 3.75 10.20 -9.11
CA ALA A 644 4.59 10.91 -10.08
C ALA A 644 5.06 12.27 -9.54
N ALA A 645 6.28 12.67 -9.92
CA ALA A 645 6.81 13.99 -9.60
C ALA A 645 6.28 15.02 -10.60
N LYS A 646 5.45 15.95 -10.14
CA LYS A 646 4.94 17.03 -10.98
C LYS A 646 5.90 18.21 -11.01
N VAL A 647 6.27 18.64 -12.22
CA VAL A 647 7.12 19.81 -12.50
C VAL A 647 6.38 20.78 -13.44
N GLY A 648 6.64 22.08 -13.29
CA GLY A 648 6.01 23.10 -14.14
C GLY A 648 4.51 23.33 -13.82
N GLY A 649 3.73 23.72 -14.82
CA GLY A 649 2.28 23.96 -14.68
C GLY A 649 1.87 25.29 -14.03
N LEU A 650 2.82 26.23 -13.88
CA LEU A 650 2.58 27.61 -13.44
C LEU A 650 3.17 28.57 -14.48
N ASN A 651 2.56 29.75 -14.66
CA ASN A 651 3.03 30.83 -15.55
C ASN A 651 3.27 30.41 -17.02
N GLY A 652 2.42 29.52 -17.57
CA GLY A 652 2.48 29.10 -18.97
C GLY A 652 3.45 27.96 -19.29
N ASN A 653 4.22 27.47 -18.31
CA ASN A 653 5.06 26.28 -18.49
C ASN A 653 4.22 24.99 -18.54
N PRO A 654 4.58 24.01 -19.38
CA PRO A 654 3.88 22.73 -19.43
C PRO A 654 3.89 22.04 -18.07
N ARG A 655 2.78 21.38 -17.72
CA ARG A 655 2.68 20.51 -16.53
C ARG A 655 3.21 19.14 -16.93
N LEU A 656 4.41 18.81 -16.46
CA LEU A 656 5.11 17.56 -16.78
C LEU A 656 5.14 16.64 -15.56
N HIS A 657 5.15 15.33 -15.80
CA HIS A 657 5.20 14.32 -14.76
C HIS A 657 6.37 13.37 -14.96
N TYR A 658 7.04 13.05 -13.87
CA TYR A 658 8.21 12.18 -13.86
C TYR A 658 7.97 10.94 -13.02
N LEU A 659 8.26 9.79 -13.61
CA LEU A 659 8.17 8.47 -13.01
C LEU A 659 9.55 7.87 -12.77
N ASP A 660 9.56 6.75 -12.06
CA ASP A 660 10.73 5.92 -11.85
C ASP A 660 11.48 5.67 -13.18
N GLY A 661 12.81 5.80 -13.17
CA GLY A 661 13.63 5.61 -14.39
C GLY A 661 13.49 4.21 -14.97
N GLY A 662 13.11 3.26 -14.11
CA GLY A 662 12.87 1.88 -14.46
C GLY A 662 11.69 1.68 -15.38
N TYR A 663 10.86 2.70 -15.69
CA TYR A 663 9.83 2.65 -16.75
C TYR A 663 10.41 2.65 -18.17
N VAL A 664 11.63 3.16 -18.37
CA VAL A 664 12.32 3.14 -19.66
C VAL A 664 13.46 2.12 -19.67
N GLU A 665 14.38 2.22 -18.70
CA GLU A 665 15.60 1.43 -18.64
C GLU A 665 16.00 1.28 -17.16
N ASN A 666 16.01 0.05 -16.64
CA ASN A 666 16.07 -0.20 -15.20
C ASN A 666 17.49 -0.31 -14.63
N THR A 667 18.53 -0.44 -15.45
CA THR A 667 19.89 -0.75 -14.96
C THR A 667 20.81 0.46 -14.88
N GLY A 668 20.43 1.60 -15.48
CA GLY A 668 21.26 2.80 -15.56
C GLY A 668 22.36 2.71 -16.63
N SER A 669 22.36 1.64 -17.43
CA SER A 669 23.41 1.32 -18.39
C SER A 669 23.33 2.17 -19.65
N ALA A 670 22.14 2.62 -20.05
CA ALA A 670 22.00 3.52 -21.21
C ALA A 670 22.74 4.84 -20.99
N SER A 671 22.50 5.49 -19.86
CA SER A 671 23.18 6.74 -19.48
C SER A 671 24.70 6.53 -19.33
N MET A 672 25.13 5.39 -18.79
CA MET A 672 26.55 5.08 -18.66
C MET A 672 27.24 4.87 -20.01
N LEU A 673 26.56 4.23 -20.95
CA LEU A 673 27.06 4.08 -22.33
C LEU A 673 27.25 5.44 -22.99
N GLU A 674 26.28 6.36 -22.87
CA GLU A 674 26.41 7.70 -23.43
C GLU A 674 27.58 8.47 -22.78
N VAL A 675 27.80 8.35 -21.48
CA VAL A 675 28.95 8.94 -20.78
C VAL A 675 30.28 8.38 -21.33
N LEU A 676 30.39 7.06 -21.50
CA LEU A 676 31.61 6.46 -22.02
C LEU A 676 31.89 6.87 -23.48
N GLN A 677 30.85 6.99 -24.31
CA GLN A 677 30.95 7.50 -25.68
C GLN A 677 31.37 8.98 -25.70
N LEU A 678 30.83 9.79 -24.79
CA LEU A 678 31.22 11.17 -24.60
C LEU A 678 32.70 11.28 -24.25
N LEU A 679 33.16 10.55 -23.23
CA LEU A 679 34.56 10.57 -22.82
C LEU A 679 35.49 10.09 -23.95
N LYS A 680 35.11 9.02 -24.67
CA LYS A 680 35.88 8.52 -25.82
C LYS A 680 36.02 9.54 -26.94
N SER A 681 34.98 10.34 -27.17
CA SER A 681 34.96 11.32 -28.27
C SER A 681 35.59 12.67 -27.90
N ARG A 682 35.57 13.07 -26.63
CA ARG A 682 35.95 14.43 -26.20
C ARG A 682 37.14 14.49 -25.25
N SER A 683 37.40 13.47 -24.44
CA SER A 683 38.52 13.50 -23.49
C SER A 683 39.82 13.05 -24.17
N PRO A 684 40.91 13.84 -24.09
CA PRO A 684 42.22 13.42 -24.59
C PRO A 684 42.82 12.24 -23.79
N TYR A 685 42.31 11.98 -22.58
CA TYR A 685 42.84 10.97 -21.68
C TYR A 685 42.13 9.61 -21.78
N PHE A 686 41.05 9.49 -22.56
CA PHE A 686 40.28 8.23 -22.63
C PHE A 686 41.15 7.05 -23.09
N ASN A 687 42.09 7.28 -24.01
CA ASN A 687 43.00 6.23 -24.48
C ASN A 687 44.00 5.75 -23.40
N GLN A 688 44.16 6.51 -22.31
CA GLN A 688 45.02 6.15 -21.18
C GLN A 688 44.27 5.38 -20.08
N ILE A 689 42.97 5.13 -20.23
CA ILE A 689 42.19 4.39 -19.22
C ILE A 689 41.81 2.99 -19.70
N THR A 690 41.56 2.12 -18.72
CA THR A 690 40.79 0.90 -18.87
C THR A 690 39.47 1.09 -18.10
N PRO A 691 38.35 1.41 -18.77
CA PRO A 691 37.05 1.51 -18.13
C PRO A 691 36.61 0.14 -17.58
N ILE A 692 36.32 0.09 -16.28
CA ILE A 692 35.74 -1.06 -15.59
C ILE A 692 34.31 -0.68 -15.22
N VAL A 693 33.32 -1.37 -15.77
CA VAL A 693 31.91 -1.07 -15.50
C VAL A 693 31.31 -2.17 -14.64
N ILE A 694 30.98 -1.84 -13.40
CA ILE A 694 30.33 -2.74 -12.44
C ILE A 694 28.83 -2.48 -12.48
N THR A 695 28.05 -3.48 -12.88
CA THR A 695 26.59 -3.41 -12.93
C THR A 695 26.00 -4.26 -11.81
N LEU A 696 25.40 -3.61 -10.83
CA LEU A 696 24.71 -4.24 -9.70
C LEU A 696 23.26 -4.51 -10.12
N LEU A 697 22.88 -5.78 -10.17
CA LEU A 697 21.60 -6.20 -10.75
C LEU A 697 20.64 -6.76 -9.71
N PHE A 698 19.35 -6.51 -9.96
CA PHE A 698 18.23 -6.98 -9.16
C PHE A 698 18.14 -8.50 -9.09
N SER A 699 18.54 -9.17 -10.18
CA SER A 699 18.66 -10.62 -10.24
C SER A 699 19.42 -11.06 -11.49
N GLU A 700 19.77 -12.34 -11.53
CA GLU A 700 20.19 -12.97 -12.79
C GLU A 700 19.09 -12.84 -13.86
N GLU A 701 19.52 -12.74 -15.11
CA GLU A 701 18.60 -12.70 -16.25
C GLU A 701 17.77 -13.98 -16.32
N ASP A 702 16.45 -13.84 -16.27
CA ASP A 702 15.55 -14.95 -16.53
C ASP A 702 15.72 -15.41 -17.98
N LYS A 703 16.23 -16.64 -18.14
CA LYS A 703 16.45 -17.31 -19.44
C LYS A 703 15.15 -17.84 -20.05
N THR A 704 14.04 -17.79 -19.31
CA THR A 704 12.75 -18.32 -19.75
C THR A 704 11.89 -17.21 -20.34
N THR A 705 11.30 -17.47 -21.51
CA THR A 705 10.31 -16.57 -22.09
C THR A 705 8.95 -16.83 -21.45
N PRO A 706 8.28 -15.83 -20.86
CA PRO A 706 6.97 -16.05 -20.25
C PRO A 706 5.94 -16.46 -21.30
N ASN A 707 5.18 -17.52 -21.02
CA ASN A 707 4.12 -18.01 -21.90
C ASN A 707 2.78 -17.33 -21.56
N ILE A 708 2.18 -16.61 -22.50
CA ILE A 708 0.90 -15.92 -22.32
C ILE A 708 -0.21 -16.83 -22.90
N ARG A 709 -1.05 -17.41 -22.04
CA ARG A 709 -2.11 -18.36 -22.43
C ARG A 709 -3.53 -17.95 -22.05
N PHE A 710 -3.70 -16.86 -21.30
CA PHE A 710 -4.98 -16.45 -20.75
C PHE A 710 -5.20 -14.95 -20.98
N GLY A 711 -6.40 -14.57 -21.41
CA GLY A 711 -6.80 -13.17 -21.60
C GLY A 711 -5.94 -12.41 -22.61
N ASN A 712 -5.44 -13.11 -23.63
CA ASN A 712 -4.36 -12.70 -24.52
C ASN A 712 -4.50 -11.26 -25.01
N GLU A 713 -5.59 -10.86 -25.67
CA GLU A 713 -5.70 -9.49 -26.22
C GLU A 713 -5.55 -8.37 -25.17
N PHE A 714 -6.11 -8.52 -23.97
CA PHE A 714 -5.99 -7.52 -22.90
C PHE A 714 -4.62 -7.60 -22.19
N ILE A 715 -4.17 -8.81 -21.90
CA ILE A 715 -2.92 -9.07 -21.19
C ILE A 715 -1.72 -8.77 -22.08
N GLU A 716 -1.81 -8.93 -23.40
CA GLU A 716 -0.77 -8.60 -24.37
C GLU A 716 -0.45 -7.10 -24.36
N ILE A 717 -1.44 -6.21 -24.25
CA ILE A 717 -1.20 -4.76 -24.13
C ILE A 717 -0.39 -4.46 -22.87
N LEU A 718 -0.83 -4.99 -21.73
CA LEU A 718 -0.14 -4.78 -20.45
C LEU A 718 1.25 -5.42 -20.43
N ASN A 719 1.38 -6.63 -20.95
CA ASN A 719 2.65 -7.35 -21.04
C ASN A 719 3.60 -6.69 -22.02
N ALA A 720 3.14 -6.19 -23.17
CA ALA A 720 3.98 -5.44 -24.11
C ALA A 720 4.54 -4.18 -23.44
N LEU A 721 3.71 -3.39 -22.76
CA LEU A 721 4.16 -2.19 -22.03
C LEU A 721 5.19 -2.52 -20.95
N THR A 722 4.93 -3.55 -20.15
CA THR A 722 5.82 -3.97 -19.05
C THR A 722 7.09 -4.68 -19.52
N HIS A 723 7.03 -5.47 -20.59
CA HIS A 723 8.17 -6.19 -21.15
C HIS A 723 9.06 -5.30 -22.04
N THR A 724 8.51 -4.27 -22.69
CA THR A 724 9.31 -3.29 -23.47
C THR A 724 10.41 -2.69 -22.61
N ARG A 725 10.06 -2.31 -21.38
CA ARG A 725 10.97 -1.83 -20.34
C ARG A 725 12.11 -2.81 -20.01
N SER A 726 11.79 -4.09 -19.80
CA SER A 726 12.79 -5.13 -19.59
C SER A 726 13.64 -5.39 -20.83
N GLY A 727 13.04 -5.30 -22.02
CA GLY A 727 13.73 -5.39 -23.31
C GLY A 727 14.75 -4.27 -23.49
N ASN A 728 14.37 -3.02 -23.23
CA ASN A 728 15.26 -1.86 -23.28
C ASN A 728 16.44 -1.99 -22.31
N SER A 729 16.19 -2.51 -21.10
CA SER A 729 17.25 -2.75 -20.11
C SER A 729 18.27 -3.80 -20.61
N LYS A 730 17.79 -4.89 -21.23
CA LYS A 730 18.65 -5.91 -21.85
C LYS A 730 19.47 -5.35 -23.02
N ILE A 731 18.83 -4.58 -23.91
CA ILE A 731 19.49 -3.96 -25.06
C ILE A 731 20.56 -2.97 -24.61
N SER A 732 20.24 -2.09 -23.67
CA SER A 732 21.17 -1.07 -23.17
C SER A 732 22.40 -1.69 -22.50
N ARG A 733 22.20 -2.74 -21.69
CA ARG A 733 23.30 -3.52 -21.10
C ARG A 733 24.13 -4.23 -22.15
N PHE A 734 23.49 -4.84 -23.14
CA PHE A 734 24.20 -5.51 -24.24
C PHE A 734 25.07 -4.52 -25.02
N GLN A 735 24.53 -3.35 -25.38
CA GLN A 735 25.27 -2.30 -26.09
C GLN A 735 26.43 -1.75 -25.26
N LEU A 736 26.24 -1.57 -23.95
CA LEU A 736 27.31 -1.18 -23.03
C LEU A 736 28.44 -2.20 -23.00
N LYS A 737 28.12 -3.49 -22.86
CA LYS A 737 29.10 -4.58 -22.91
C LYS A 737 29.80 -4.65 -24.27
N GLN A 738 29.05 -4.49 -25.36
CA GLN A 738 29.59 -4.47 -26.71
C GLN A 738 30.58 -3.32 -26.90
N PHE A 739 30.27 -2.13 -26.37
CA PHE A 739 31.17 -0.98 -26.41
C PHE A 739 32.50 -1.23 -25.69
N LEU A 740 32.46 -1.90 -24.52
CA LEU A 740 33.65 -2.22 -23.73
C LEU A 740 34.48 -3.35 -24.33
N ASN A 741 33.82 -4.37 -24.87
CA ASN A 741 34.48 -5.55 -25.45
C ASN A 741 35.05 -5.26 -26.85
N ARG A 742 34.49 -4.30 -27.58
CA ARG A 742 35.03 -3.87 -28.87
C ARG A 742 36.45 -3.33 -28.66
N ASP A 743 37.40 -3.90 -29.39
CA ASP A 743 38.83 -3.57 -29.29
C ASP A 743 39.43 -3.77 -27.88
N SER A 744 38.79 -4.59 -27.04
CA SER A 744 39.19 -4.83 -25.63
C SER A 744 39.41 -3.53 -24.85
N ILE A 745 38.55 -2.52 -25.07
CA ILE A 745 38.67 -1.20 -24.47
C ILE A 745 38.57 -1.27 -22.94
N GLY A 746 37.70 -2.13 -22.40
CA GLY A 746 37.42 -2.19 -20.97
C GLY A 746 36.85 -3.53 -20.49
N LEU A 747 36.43 -3.56 -19.22
CA LEU A 747 35.91 -4.76 -18.56
C LEU A 747 34.49 -4.53 -18.02
N PRO A 748 33.47 -5.23 -18.55
CA PRO A 748 32.15 -5.30 -17.92
C PRO A 748 32.11 -6.37 -16.82
N ILE A 749 31.61 -6.00 -15.64
CA ILE A 749 31.39 -6.89 -14.50
C ILE A 749 29.92 -6.79 -14.09
N ASP A 750 29.18 -7.90 -14.13
CA ASP A 750 27.81 -7.96 -13.62
C ASP A 750 27.79 -8.70 -12.28
N GLU A 751 27.13 -8.12 -11.29
CA GLU A 751 26.97 -8.69 -9.94
C GLU A 751 25.48 -8.73 -9.55
N PRO A 752 24.71 -9.71 -10.07
CA PRO A 752 23.29 -9.87 -9.78
C PRO A 752 23.04 -10.52 -8.42
N LEU A 753 22.03 -10.07 -7.67
CA LEU A 753 21.51 -10.83 -6.51
C LEU A 753 21.22 -12.29 -6.91
N THR A 754 21.71 -13.24 -6.10
CA THR A 754 21.59 -14.68 -6.43
C THR A 754 20.13 -15.16 -6.43
N PRO A 755 19.81 -16.24 -7.17
CA PRO A 755 18.45 -16.77 -7.28
C PRO A 755 17.80 -17.16 -5.94
N GLU A 756 18.59 -17.63 -4.96
CA GLU A 756 18.09 -17.98 -3.62
C GLU A 756 17.56 -16.75 -2.87
N GLU A 757 18.08 -15.56 -3.22
CA GLU A 757 17.78 -14.28 -2.59
C GLU A 757 16.79 -13.41 -3.37
N LYS A 758 16.32 -13.87 -4.53
CA LYS A 758 15.09 -13.37 -5.16
C LYS A 758 13.90 -13.36 -4.18
N LYS A 759 13.96 -14.17 -3.11
CA LYS A 759 12.97 -14.24 -2.02
C LYS A 759 12.88 -12.97 -1.17
N VAL A 760 13.90 -12.11 -1.16
CA VAL A 760 13.83 -10.82 -0.45
C VAL A 760 12.75 -9.95 -1.13
N PRO A 761 11.71 -9.50 -0.41
CA PRO A 761 10.61 -8.77 -1.03
C PRO A 761 11.03 -7.38 -1.50
N MET A 762 10.46 -6.95 -2.62
CA MET A 762 10.57 -5.55 -3.07
C MET A 762 9.66 -4.67 -2.22
N ASN A 763 10.24 -3.94 -1.27
CA ASN A 763 9.47 -3.12 -0.34
C ASN A 763 10.21 -1.84 0.06
N TRP A 764 9.48 -0.90 0.67
CA TRP A 764 10.01 0.32 1.30
C TRP A 764 10.29 0.11 2.80
N VAL A 765 10.47 -1.14 3.21
CA VAL A 765 10.99 -1.53 4.51
C VAL A 765 11.61 -2.92 4.36
N LEU A 766 12.67 -3.21 5.11
CA LEU A 766 13.33 -4.51 5.08
C LEU A 766 13.38 -5.09 6.49
N SER A 767 12.91 -6.33 6.62
CA SER A 767 13.13 -7.12 7.85
C SER A 767 14.61 -7.44 8.07
N ALA A 768 14.95 -7.80 9.31
CA ALA A 768 16.30 -8.29 9.61
C ALA A 768 16.65 -9.55 8.81
N GLN A 769 15.66 -10.40 8.50
CA GLN A 769 15.83 -11.54 7.59
C GLN A 769 16.32 -11.10 6.21
N SER A 770 15.63 -10.12 5.64
CA SER A 770 15.93 -9.59 4.31
C SER A 770 17.33 -8.99 4.28
N MET A 771 17.71 -8.23 5.31
CA MET A 771 19.05 -7.65 5.44
C MET A 771 20.15 -8.71 5.61
N ASN A 772 19.91 -9.76 6.39
CA ASN A 772 20.85 -10.84 6.62
C ASN A 772 21.09 -11.67 5.36
N ASN A 773 20.05 -11.90 4.55
CA ASN A 773 20.19 -12.57 3.26
C ASN A 773 21.07 -11.71 2.34
N ILE A 774 20.70 -10.45 2.11
CA ILE A 774 21.50 -9.52 1.28
C ILE A 774 22.97 -9.49 1.74
N THR A 775 23.22 -9.46 3.05
CA THR A 775 24.59 -9.45 3.59
C THR A 775 25.34 -10.75 3.27
N ARG A 776 24.68 -11.91 3.40
CA ARG A 776 25.26 -13.22 3.10
C ARG A 776 25.65 -13.35 1.63
N ASP A 777 24.78 -12.96 0.70
CA ASP A 777 25.09 -12.94 -0.74
C ASP A 777 26.32 -12.12 -1.09
N ILE A 778 26.43 -10.94 -0.48
CA ILE A 778 27.57 -10.05 -0.66
C ILE A 778 28.84 -10.74 -0.13
N GLU A 779 28.78 -11.33 1.07
CA GLU A 779 29.92 -12.05 1.65
C GLU A 779 30.34 -13.23 0.76
N ASP A 780 29.40 -14.05 0.28
CA ASP A 780 29.68 -15.19 -0.59
C ASP A 780 30.34 -14.74 -1.91
N LYS A 781 29.85 -13.67 -2.54
CA LYS A 781 30.44 -13.11 -3.77
C LYS A 781 31.82 -12.53 -3.55
N LEU A 782 32.01 -11.78 -2.48
CA LEU A 782 33.29 -11.17 -2.17
C LEU A 782 34.33 -12.22 -1.77
N ASN A 783 33.90 -13.35 -1.20
CA ASN A 783 34.77 -14.48 -0.83
C ASN A 783 34.99 -15.49 -1.96
N ASN A 784 34.34 -15.33 -3.12
CA ASN A 784 34.53 -16.20 -4.27
C ASN A 784 35.95 -16.06 -4.84
N THR A 785 36.78 -17.08 -4.62
CA THR A 785 38.18 -17.14 -5.08
C THR A 785 38.36 -17.70 -6.49
N SER A 786 37.27 -18.07 -7.18
CA SER A 786 37.34 -18.49 -8.59
C SER A 786 37.71 -17.33 -9.52
N GLU A 787 38.10 -17.62 -10.75
CA GLU A 787 38.35 -16.60 -11.79
C GLU A 787 37.12 -15.70 -12.04
N THR A 788 35.92 -16.20 -11.73
CA THR A 788 34.66 -15.46 -11.90
C THR A 788 34.36 -14.50 -10.75
N GLY A 789 35.09 -14.57 -9.63
CA GLY A 789 34.90 -13.70 -8.47
C GLY A 789 35.32 -12.26 -8.76
N ILE A 790 34.56 -11.28 -8.25
CA ILE A 790 34.80 -9.85 -8.51
C ILE A 790 36.20 -9.40 -8.12
N ILE A 791 36.73 -9.86 -6.98
CA ILE A 791 38.07 -9.50 -6.52
C ILE A 791 39.13 -9.94 -7.54
N ASN A 792 39.00 -11.14 -8.10
CA ASN A 792 39.91 -11.62 -9.14
C ASN A 792 39.70 -10.91 -10.48
N LYS A 793 38.46 -10.60 -10.86
CA LYS A 793 38.16 -9.79 -12.05
C LYS A 793 38.75 -8.38 -11.97
N LEU A 794 38.79 -7.79 -10.78
CA LEU A 794 39.43 -6.48 -10.55
C LEU A 794 40.96 -6.58 -10.58
N ARG A 795 41.54 -7.75 -10.27
CA ARG A 795 42.98 -8.05 -10.41
C ARG A 795 43.38 -8.35 -11.86
N ILE A 796 42.98 -7.49 -12.81
CA ILE A 796 43.49 -7.57 -14.19
C ILE A 796 45.02 -7.50 -14.10
N HIS A 797 45.72 -8.51 -14.64
CA HIS A 797 47.14 -8.82 -14.40
C HIS A 797 48.18 -7.70 -14.68
N HIS A 798 47.77 -6.49 -15.07
CA HIS A 798 48.66 -5.35 -15.37
C HIS A 798 48.11 -3.97 -14.93
N LEU A 799 46.99 -3.91 -14.19
CA LEU A 799 46.41 -2.63 -13.76
C LEU A 799 46.59 -2.40 -12.26
N ASN A 800 47.28 -1.32 -11.88
CA ASN A 800 47.42 -0.90 -10.49
C ASN A 800 46.33 0.11 -10.14
N PHE A 801 45.65 -0.17 -9.03
CA PHE A 801 44.72 0.74 -8.36
C PHE A 801 45.50 1.63 -7.39
N PRO A 802 44.97 2.82 -7.05
CA PRO A 802 45.59 3.67 -6.04
C PRO A 802 45.65 2.94 -4.69
N GLN A 803 46.79 3.08 -4.01
CA GLN A 803 47.00 2.54 -2.68
C GLN A 803 46.62 3.57 -1.61
N ASN A 804 46.13 3.11 -0.47
CA ASN A 804 46.00 3.95 0.72
C ASN A 804 47.40 4.40 1.18
N LYS A 805 47.53 5.65 1.60
CA LYS A 805 48.78 6.14 2.21
C LYS A 805 49.03 5.35 3.49
N VAL A 806 50.15 4.64 3.56
CA VAL A 806 50.64 4.07 4.82
C VAL A 806 50.87 5.25 5.76
N VAL A 807 50.12 5.30 6.86
CA VAL A 807 50.44 6.22 7.95
C VAL A 807 51.68 5.62 8.61
N GLU A 808 52.84 6.21 8.37
CA GLU A 808 54.03 5.97 9.19
C GLU A 808 53.80 6.45 10.63
#